data_AF-A0A8J4KAR0-F1
#
_entry.id   AF-A0A8J4KAR0-F1
#
_cell.length_a   1.000
_cell.length_b   1.000
_cell.length_c   1.000
_cell.angle_alpha   90.00
_cell.angle_beta   90.00
_cell.angle_gamma   90.00
#
_symmetry.space_group_name_H-M   'P 1'
#
loop_
_entity.id
_entity.type
_entity.pdbx_description
1 polymer ?
#
loop_
_entity_poly.entity_id
_entity_poly.type
_entity_poly.pdbx_seq_one_letter_code
_entity_poly.pdbx_strand_id
1 'polypeptide(L)'
;NGALIEMAVHTAAVLLCGQNPILQPLRNLAFRPCTMEVKRFNSDSKCPNGHPCTVGECGRPMETSRCLDCGVPVGGEQHKALPGFQEFRNNEDRTQTGHILGDARHRKTMGMSDRAMSPVVFVLIRLLTHLAMLLGATKNPQSLQKIIKPSVSNPVSFLQQHIQEDLAQLTRILGKSVDETINMLHLVLSSLLKDAHQHPGQWPVQFDMLSTKEKRNKWEEIVASTIIVPQLEDLDKKLLKLNRQIQEDERISSNPVVKIVYGDPVTFLSQLPKDSHIHHSKMWSCRKRISVENLGHVVQQKNAKDTVPLLWKFLQKETELRLVKFLPEILALQRDLVRRFQNTADVKHCSIRDFLNEPLSDVMRDLLQRRVNVFLSVWNKLRSSLDTNGEIKLPKGYCDADLTLGSELEVLLPRRQGLGLCSTALASYLISLHNEFIHLVNKHVKEDDRYLISPSEVADLHLISYEVERDLIPLILSNCQYSMEKGGETLQDFDLERIQQQVISKFLQGKPLITLTGIPTLVYRRDRNYEQLFNDVRNKLDQSALPSSAMNVISGELQSYSDVCDALSITEITLGFLAMAGENAEMLLTDYIEKVLQMGDQTNPHVLQAFRRCYLKHNIALWQLLSTRKSEQLLRLKRDPFVDISTVYKAELSPETAKLLNTFLVHSRLETFLQELHEMILLKLRRVQAVDEFRPTWSLKESLIPYLDAKGSELATELEEMFPDEILLSHATATWKAAALFKRECRE
;
A
#
# COMPACT_ATOMS: atom_id res chain seq x y z
N ASN A 1 -23.88 18.76 22.53
CA ASN A 1 -23.13 20.02 22.38
C ASN A 1 -22.65 20.63 23.70
N GLY A 2 -23.45 20.60 24.78
CA GLY A 2 -23.04 21.16 26.09
C GLY A 2 -21.67 20.68 26.59
N ALA A 3 -21.47 19.36 26.72
CA ALA A 3 -20.19 18.79 27.13
C ALA A 3 -18.99 19.22 26.27
N LEU A 4 -19.18 19.38 24.95
CA LEU A 4 -18.13 19.85 24.05
C LEU A 4 -17.75 21.32 24.33
N ILE A 5 -18.73 22.15 24.66
CA ILE A 5 -18.49 23.54 25.05
C ILE A 5 -17.76 23.57 26.40
N GLU A 6 -18.17 22.79 27.39
CA GLU A 6 -17.51 22.71 28.70
C GLU A 6 -16.04 22.28 28.57
N MET A 7 -15.76 21.25 27.78
CA MET A 7 -14.39 20.81 27.48
C MET A 7 -13.59 21.91 26.77
N ALA A 8 -14.17 22.60 25.78
CA ALA A 8 -13.51 23.67 25.05
C ALA A 8 -13.23 24.89 25.95
N VAL A 9 -14.18 25.27 26.81
CA VAL A 9 -14.04 26.36 27.78
C VAL A 9 -12.97 26.03 28.81
N HIS A 10 -12.99 24.82 29.38
CA HIS A 10 -11.96 24.39 30.33
C HIS A 10 -10.58 24.34 29.64
N THR A 11 -10.49 23.83 28.41
CA THR A 11 -9.26 23.86 27.62
C THR A 11 -8.77 25.31 27.41
N ALA A 12 -9.65 26.24 27.06
CA ALA A 12 -9.29 27.64 26.89
C ALA A 12 -8.78 28.26 28.20
N ALA A 13 -9.44 27.97 29.33
CA ALA A 13 -9.01 28.43 30.65
C ALA A 13 -7.62 27.90 31.03
N VAL A 14 -7.35 26.60 30.83
CA VAL A 14 -6.04 25.99 31.05
C VAL A 14 -4.97 26.65 30.19
N LEU A 15 -5.24 26.82 28.89
CA LEU A 15 -4.29 27.42 27.97
C LEU A 15 -4.02 28.90 28.28
N LEU A 16 -5.00 29.66 28.77
CA LEU A 16 -4.80 31.06 29.16
C LEU A 16 -4.10 31.21 30.51
N CYS A 17 -4.50 30.42 31.51
CA CYS A 17 -4.07 30.60 32.90
C CYS A 17 -2.82 29.82 33.28
N GLY A 18 -2.53 28.69 32.61
CA GLY A 18 -1.34 27.91 32.90
C GLY A 18 -0.06 28.71 32.67
N GLN A 19 1.06 28.36 33.29
CA GLN A 19 2.36 28.98 32.98
C GLN A 19 3.38 27.96 32.46
N ASN A 20 2.94 26.73 32.20
CA ASN A 20 3.80 25.64 31.79
C ASN A 20 4.20 25.73 30.29
N PRO A 21 5.50 25.69 29.95
CA PRO A 21 5.99 25.68 28.56
C PRO A 21 5.42 24.55 27.69
N ILE A 22 5.02 23.42 28.28
CA ILE A 22 4.41 22.28 27.57
C ILE A 22 3.11 22.65 26.83
N LEU A 23 2.43 23.70 27.28
CA LEU A 23 1.18 24.21 26.72
C LEU A 23 1.40 25.06 25.47
N GLN A 24 2.64 25.52 25.22
CA GLN A 24 2.92 26.49 24.16
C GLN A 24 2.46 26.03 22.76
N PRO A 25 2.69 24.76 22.33
CA PRO A 25 2.17 24.28 21.06
C PRO A 25 0.64 24.34 20.96
N LEU A 26 -0.07 23.94 22.01
CA LEU A 26 -1.54 23.96 22.06
C LEU A 26 -2.08 25.39 22.11
N ARG A 27 -1.41 26.31 22.81
CA ARG A 27 -1.73 27.75 22.78
C ARG A 27 -1.63 28.33 21.38
N ASN A 28 -0.58 27.98 20.65
CA ASN A 28 -0.39 28.47 19.31
C ASN A 28 -1.53 27.94 18.40
N LEU A 29 -1.90 26.67 18.51
CA LEU A 29 -3.07 26.13 17.79
C LEU A 29 -4.39 26.84 18.15
N ALA A 30 -4.60 27.16 19.44
CA ALA A 30 -5.85 27.75 19.93
C ALA A 30 -5.98 29.26 19.69
N PHE A 31 -4.89 30.02 19.80
CA PHE A 31 -4.93 31.49 19.85
C PHE A 31 -4.10 32.17 18.78
N ARG A 32 -3.12 31.46 18.18
CA ARG A 32 -2.24 32.01 17.12
C ARG A 32 -2.04 30.99 15.99
N PRO A 33 -3.10 30.42 15.40
CA PRO A 33 -2.95 29.30 14.46
C PRO A 33 -2.08 29.62 13.25
N CYS A 34 -2.00 30.90 12.84
CA CYS A 34 -1.10 31.36 11.76
C CYS A 34 0.37 31.02 12.01
N THR A 35 0.81 30.96 13.28
CA THR A 35 2.19 30.61 13.63
C THR A 35 2.43 29.10 13.58
N MET A 36 1.37 28.29 13.55
CA MET A 36 1.46 26.83 13.37
C MET A 36 1.29 26.43 11.90
N GLU A 37 1.10 27.39 11.00
CA GLU A 37 1.16 27.15 9.56
C GLU A 37 2.60 26.79 9.19
N VAL A 38 2.84 25.52 8.89
CA VAL A 38 4.11 25.11 8.31
C VAL A 38 4.17 25.65 6.89
N LYS A 39 4.96 26.70 6.66
CA LYS A 39 5.37 27.07 5.30
C LYS A 39 5.99 25.83 4.68
N ARG A 40 5.48 25.39 3.53
CA ARG A 40 6.05 24.28 2.75
C ARG A 40 7.57 24.47 2.68
N PHE A 41 8.30 23.67 3.45
CA PHE A 41 9.63 23.27 3.03
C PHE A 41 9.36 22.24 1.94
N ASN A 42 9.42 22.70 0.70
CA ASN A 42 9.56 21.76 -0.42
C ASN A 42 10.88 21.04 -0.15
N SER A 43 10.78 19.75 0.17
CA SER A 43 11.88 18.84 0.49
C SER A 43 12.63 18.43 -0.77
N ASP A 44 12.96 19.40 -1.62
CA ASP A 44 13.67 19.20 -2.88
C ASP A 44 14.80 20.23 -2.93
N SER A 45 15.99 19.83 -3.39
CA SER A 45 17.08 20.78 -3.68
C SER A 45 16.57 21.83 -4.65
N LYS A 46 16.98 23.09 -4.51
CA LYS A 46 16.47 24.16 -5.38
C LYS A 46 17.55 24.69 -6.30
N CYS A 47 17.16 24.95 -7.55
CA CYS A 47 17.98 25.74 -8.46
C CYS A 47 18.14 27.18 -7.94
N PRO A 48 19.08 27.98 -8.48
CA PRO A 48 19.27 29.38 -8.10
C PRO A 48 18.01 30.25 -8.22
N ASN A 49 17.06 29.85 -9.06
CA ASN A 49 15.76 30.52 -9.27
C ASN A 49 14.61 29.94 -8.43
N GLY A 50 14.87 28.98 -7.52
CA GLY A 50 13.89 28.48 -6.55
C GLY A 50 13.05 27.27 -6.98
N HIS A 51 13.25 26.73 -8.18
CA HIS A 51 12.53 25.54 -8.67
C HIS A 51 13.07 24.23 -8.05
N PRO A 52 12.21 23.23 -7.77
CA PRO A 52 12.60 21.93 -7.23
C PRO A 52 13.53 21.16 -8.17
N CYS A 53 14.52 20.48 -7.63
CA CYS A 53 15.51 19.66 -8.31
C CYS A 53 15.79 18.43 -7.43
N THR A 54 15.73 17.24 -8.03
CA THR A 54 16.00 15.98 -7.34
C THR A 54 17.49 15.67 -7.33
N VAL A 55 18.04 15.36 -6.16
CA VAL A 55 19.41 14.86 -5.98
C VAL A 55 19.33 13.42 -5.47
N GLY A 56 20.20 12.55 -5.97
CA GLY A 56 20.21 11.12 -5.64
C GLY A 56 20.47 10.80 -4.17
N GLU A 57 20.53 9.51 -3.85
CA GLU A 57 20.39 8.91 -2.51
C GLU A 57 21.30 9.49 -1.40
N CYS A 58 22.47 10.06 -1.74
CA CYS A 58 23.37 10.65 -0.76
C CYS A 58 23.00 12.08 -0.32
N GLY A 59 22.05 12.74 -0.99
CA GLY A 59 21.59 14.10 -0.68
C GLY A 59 22.57 15.22 -1.08
N ARG A 60 23.68 14.88 -1.75
CA ARG A 60 24.66 15.85 -2.27
C ARG A 60 24.82 15.66 -3.78
N PRO A 61 24.98 16.74 -4.55
CA PRO A 61 25.10 16.62 -5.98
C PRO A 61 26.45 16.00 -6.37
N MET A 62 26.39 14.94 -7.18
CA MET A 62 27.56 14.25 -7.73
C MET A 62 27.73 14.45 -9.23
N GLU A 63 26.66 14.90 -9.90
CA GLU A 63 26.64 15.22 -11.32
C GLU A 63 25.99 16.60 -11.53
N THR A 64 26.41 17.28 -12.60
CA THR A 64 25.79 18.55 -13.03
C THR A 64 24.67 18.28 -14.03
N SER A 65 23.55 19.00 -13.91
CA SER A 65 22.38 18.89 -14.78
C SER A 65 21.75 20.26 -15.01
N ARG A 66 20.63 20.34 -15.74
CA ARG A 66 19.87 21.57 -15.97
C ARG A 66 18.52 21.50 -15.28
N CYS A 67 18.09 22.60 -14.67
CA CYS A 67 16.75 22.70 -14.08
C CYS A 67 15.70 22.52 -15.18
N LEU A 68 14.77 21.58 -14.99
CA LEU A 68 13.73 21.26 -15.97
C LEU A 68 12.76 22.42 -16.23
N ASP A 69 12.63 23.35 -15.28
CA ASP A 69 11.69 24.47 -15.39
C ASP A 69 12.32 25.74 -15.99
N CYS A 70 13.60 26.01 -15.73
CA CYS A 70 14.23 27.28 -16.14
C CYS A 70 15.61 27.15 -16.81
N GLY A 71 16.10 25.92 -17.00
CA GLY A 71 17.29 25.63 -17.81
C GLY A 71 18.64 26.06 -17.21
N VAL A 72 18.68 26.73 -16.06
CA VAL A 72 19.94 27.06 -15.38
C VAL A 72 20.64 25.80 -14.88
N PRO A 73 21.99 25.79 -14.87
CA PRO A 73 22.76 24.66 -14.38
C PRO A 73 22.51 24.45 -12.87
N VAL A 74 22.29 23.19 -12.50
CA VAL A 74 22.01 22.71 -11.14
C VAL A 74 22.87 21.49 -10.84
N GLY A 75 23.00 21.13 -9.56
CA GLY A 75 23.86 20.03 -9.15
C GLY A 75 25.29 20.47 -8.81
N GLY A 76 26.28 19.67 -9.17
CA GLY A 76 27.65 19.79 -8.69
C GLY A 76 28.46 18.52 -8.87
N GLU A 77 29.78 18.59 -8.71
CA GLU A 77 30.69 17.45 -8.86
C GLU A 77 31.38 17.14 -7.54
N GLN A 78 31.70 15.87 -7.29
CA GLN A 78 32.42 15.42 -6.08
C GLN A 78 31.79 15.92 -4.77
N HIS A 79 30.46 15.90 -4.67
CA HIS A 79 29.69 16.41 -3.52
C HIS A 79 29.85 17.91 -3.24
N LYS A 80 30.30 18.72 -4.22
CA LYS A 80 30.33 20.19 -4.14
C LYS A 80 29.31 20.80 -5.08
N ALA A 81 28.32 21.47 -4.51
CA ALA A 81 27.28 22.18 -5.24
C ALA A 81 27.82 23.36 -6.07
N LEU A 82 27.21 23.58 -7.24
CA LEU A 82 27.41 24.79 -8.04
C LEU A 82 26.90 26.06 -7.31
N PRO A 83 27.45 27.26 -7.60
CA PRO A 83 27.04 28.49 -6.93
C PRO A 83 25.53 28.77 -7.06
N GLY A 84 24.86 29.00 -5.93
CA GLY A 84 23.42 29.28 -5.87
C GLY A 84 22.50 28.05 -5.77
N PHE A 85 23.05 26.83 -5.86
CA PHE A 85 22.30 25.59 -5.63
C PHE A 85 22.07 25.35 -4.13
N GLN A 86 20.83 25.09 -3.73
CA GLN A 86 20.48 24.77 -2.34
C GLN A 86 20.48 23.24 -2.13
N GLU A 87 21.48 22.73 -1.39
CA GLU A 87 21.67 21.31 -1.08
C GLU A 87 20.50 20.70 -0.29
N PHE A 88 20.23 19.42 -0.54
CA PHE A 88 19.29 18.60 0.22
C PHE A 88 19.90 18.25 1.59
N ARG A 89 19.19 18.55 2.69
CA ARG A 89 19.56 18.04 4.01
C ARG A 89 18.86 16.70 4.23
N ASN A 90 19.62 15.61 4.15
CA ASN A 90 19.18 14.20 4.17
C ASN A 90 18.53 13.71 5.50
N ASN A 91 17.99 14.62 6.32
CA ASN A 91 17.30 14.33 7.58
C ASN A 91 15.82 14.73 7.56
N GLU A 92 15.25 15.10 6.40
CA GLU A 92 13.88 15.60 6.34
C GLU A 92 12.84 14.47 6.35
N ASP A 93 12.03 14.48 7.41
CA ASP A 93 10.90 13.63 7.69
C ASP A 93 9.94 13.51 6.49
N ARG A 94 9.82 12.30 5.91
CA ARG A 94 8.86 12.00 4.83
C ARG A 94 7.39 12.05 5.30
N THR A 95 7.12 12.22 6.60
CA THR A 95 5.73 12.31 7.09
C THR A 95 5.11 13.65 6.72
N GLN A 96 3.87 13.59 6.21
CA GLN A 96 3.15 14.78 5.77
C GLN A 96 2.85 15.71 6.96
N THR A 97 3.19 16.99 6.82
CA THR A 97 2.91 18.02 7.85
C THR A 97 1.46 18.50 7.79
N GLY A 98 0.92 18.87 8.96
CA GLY A 98 -0.46 19.30 9.16
C GLY A 98 -1.33 18.24 9.83
N HIS A 99 -2.65 18.45 9.81
CA HIS A 99 -3.65 17.48 10.25
C HIS A 99 -4.09 16.65 9.04
N ILE A 100 -3.83 15.34 9.04
CA ILE A 100 -3.93 14.47 7.85
C ILE A 100 -4.96 13.34 8.00
N LEU A 101 -5.93 13.46 8.92
CA LEU A 101 -6.78 12.33 9.31
C LEU A 101 -7.98 12.07 8.37
N GLY A 102 -8.25 12.92 7.37
CA GLY A 102 -9.42 12.77 6.50
C GLY A 102 -10.75 12.82 7.27
N ASP A 103 -11.81 12.24 6.71
CA ASP A 103 -13.14 12.19 7.36
C ASP A 103 -13.13 11.35 8.65
N ALA A 104 -13.72 11.88 9.73
CA ALA A 104 -13.83 11.23 11.02
C ALA A 104 -14.53 9.86 10.97
N ARG A 105 -15.46 9.62 10.03
CA ARG A 105 -16.21 8.36 9.90
C ARG A 105 -15.32 7.16 9.61
N HIS A 106 -14.23 7.36 8.88
CA HIS A 106 -13.28 6.29 8.53
C HIS A 106 -12.44 5.84 9.74
N ARG A 107 -12.40 6.65 10.81
CA ARG A 107 -11.63 6.36 12.02
C ARG A 107 -12.25 5.29 12.92
N LYS A 108 -13.50 4.89 12.66
CA LYS A 108 -14.17 3.78 13.38
C LYS A 108 -13.48 2.44 13.13
N THR A 109 -12.73 2.31 12.03
CA THR A 109 -12.13 1.05 11.58
C THR A 109 -10.60 1.09 11.53
N MET A 110 -9.99 2.26 11.74
CA MET A 110 -8.54 2.43 11.74
C MET A 110 -7.94 1.75 12.98
N GLY A 111 -7.02 0.82 12.77
CA GLY A 111 -6.25 0.15 13.82
C GLY A 111 -5.41 1.12 14.66
N MET A 112 -4.92 0.63 15.80
CA MET A 112 -4.13 1.41 16.75
C MET A 112 -2.87 1.98 16.10
N SER A 113 -2.50 3.21 16.48
CA SER A 113 -1.35 3.92 15.93
C SER A 113 -0.02 3.20 16.22
N ASP A 114 0.89 3.17 15.24
CA ASP A 114 2.29 2.67 15.38
C ASP A 114 3.17 3.54 16.32
N ARG A 115 2.57 4.45 17.10
CA ARG A 115 3.27 5.27 18.10
C ARG A 115 3.63 4.40 19.29
N ALA A 116 4.81 4.61 19.87
CA ALA A 116 5.29 3.91 21.07
C ALA A 116 4.58 4.36 22.37
N MET A 117 3.25 4.42 22.39
CA MET A 117 2.44 4.81 23.56
C MET A 117 1.12 4.05 23.62
N SER A 118 0.45 4.07 24.78
CA SER A 118 -0.86 3.42 24.93
C SER A 118 -1.92 4.11 24.06
N PRO A 119 -2.93 3.36 23.56
CA PRO A 119 -4.06 3.92 22.83
C PRO A 119 -4.82 4.99 23.61
N VAL A 120 -4.97 4.82 24.93
CA VAL A 120 -5.61 5.83 25.79
C VAL A 120 -4.83 7.15 25.78
N VAL A 121 -3.51 7.07 25.98
CA VAL A 121 -2.64 8.25 25.96
C VAL A 121 -2.67 8.92 24.59
N PHE A 122 -2.56 8.14 23.51
CA PHE A 122 -2.60 8.65 22.15
C PHE A 122 -3.92 9.38 21.84
N VAL A 123 -5.06 8.77 22.19
CA VAL A 123 -6.38 9.37 21.98
C VAL A 123 -6.54 10.64 22.81
N LEU A 124 -6.04 10.67 24.05
CA LEU A 124 -6.06 11.87 24.89
C LEU A 124 -5.23 13.03 24.33
N ILE A 125 -4.00 12.76 23.87
CA ILE A 125 -3.17 13.78 23.20
C ILE A 125 -3.87 14.32 21.96
N ARG A 126 -4.44 13.42 21.15
CA ARG A 126 -5.19 13.80 19.95
C ARG A 126 -6.42 14.63 20.29
N LEU A 127 -7.17 14.26 21.33
CA LEU A 127 -8.34 15.00 21.81
C LEU A 127 -7.97 16.40 22.31
N LEU A 128 -6.89 16.54 23.10
CA LEU A 128 -6.36 17.85 23.52
C LEU A 128 -5.96 18.70 22.31
N THR A 129 -5.33 18.08 21.31
CA THR A 129 -4.93 18.76 20.06
C THR A 129 -6.15 19.24 19.28
N HIS A 130 -7.18 18.39 19.13
CA HIS A 130 -8.41 18.78 18.44
C HIS A 130 -9.20 19.84 19.19
N LEU A 131 -9.23 19.82 20.53
CA LEU A 131 -9.85 20.88 21.34
C LEU A 131 -9.13 22.22 21.15
N ALA A 132 -7.79 22.23 21.15
CA ALA A 132 -7.01 23.42 20.84
C ALA A 132 -7.26 23.92 19.40
N MET A 133 -7.26 23.03 18.41
CA MET A 133 -7.57 23.37 17.03
C MET A 133 -9.00 23.91 16.87
N LEU A 134 -9.97 23.38 17.63
CA LEU A 134 -11.36 23.84 17.60
C LEU A 134 -11.44 25.29 18.09
N LEU A 135 -10.78 25.61 19.21
CA LEU A 135 -10.67 26.99 19.71
C LEU A 135 -10.05 27.90 18.64
N GLY A 136 -8.98 27.46 17.98
CA GLY A 136 -8.37 28.18 16.86
C GLY A 136 -9.32 28.39 15.68
N ALA A 137 -10.04 27.36 15.27
CA ALA A 137 -10.99 27.39 14.16
C ALA A 137 -12.16 28.35 14.41
N THR A 138 -12.62 28.48 15.66
CA THR A 138 -13.67 29.46 16.01
C THR A 138 -13.21 30.91 15.90
N LYS A 139 -11.90 31.20 16.03
CA LYS A 139 -11.34 32.55 15.93
C LYS A 139 -10.79 32.89 14.54
N ASN A 140 -10.08 31.95 13.92
CA ASN A 140 -9.46 32.10 12.61
C ASN A 140 -9.57 30.79 11.80
N PRO A 141 -10.72 30.54 11.15
CA PRO A 141 -10.96 29.32 10.39
C PRO A 141 -10.03 29.18 9.18
N GLN A 142 -9.61 30.30 8.58
CA GLN A 142 -8.78 30.33 7.36
C GLN A 142 -7.39 29.72 7.61
N SER A 143 -6.76 30.06 8.74
CA SER A 143 -5.47 29.47 9.12
C SER A 143 -5.58 27.97 9.40
N LEU A 144 -6.65 27.52 10.06
CA LEU A 144 -6.86 26.08 10.31
C LEU A 144 -7.14 25.31 9.03
N GLN A 145 -7.84 25.91 8.06
CA GLN A 145 -8.10 25.29 6.75
C GLN A 145 -6.80 25.00 5.97
N LYS A 146 -5.73 25.76 6.20
CA LYS A 146 -4.39 25.48 5.63
C LYS A 146 -3.63 24.40 6.38
N ILE A 147 -3.93 24.19 7.67
CA ILE A 147 -3.34 23.15 8.50
C ILE A 147 -3.99 21.79 8.22
N ILE A 148 -5.30 21.75 7.97
CA ILE A 148 -6.09 20.53 7.72
C ILE A 148 -5.94 20.06 6.27
N LYS A 149 -5.66 18.76 6.10
CA LYS A 149 -5.53 18.07 4.82
C LYS A 149 -6.32 16.75 4.87
N PRO A 150 -7.15 16.44 3.86
CA PRO A 150 -7.53 17.28 2.71
C PRO A 150 -8.28 18.55 3.15
N SER A 151 -8.33 19.56 2.27
CA SER A 151 -9.00 20.83 2.60
C SER A 151 -10.49 20.59 2.86
N VAL A 152 -11.00 21.21 3.93
CA VAL A 152 -12.39 21.07 4.38
C VAL A 152 -13.13 22.38 4.25
N SER A 153 -14.43 22.32 3.95
CA SER A 153 -15.30 23.50 3.83
C SER A 153 -15.55 24.20 5.17
N ASN A 154 -15.74 23.42 6.25
CA ASN A 154 -16.00 23.94 7.58
C ASN A 154 -15.09 23.24 8.63
N PRO A 155 -13.96 23.87 9.00
CA PRO A 155 -13.04 23.34 10.01
C PRO A 155 -13.69 23.10 11.38
N VAL A 156 -14.68 23.91 11.77
CA VAL A 156 -15.34 23.80 13.08
C VAL A 156 -16.17 22.52 13.16
N SER A 157 -17.05 22.29 12.18
CA SER A 157 -17.88 21.06 12.17
C SER A 157 -17.01 19.80 12.00
N PHE A 158 -15.95 19.90 11.19
CA PHE A 158 -14.99 18.82 10.99
C PHE A 158 -14.29 18.43 12.32
N LEU A 159 -13.76 19.40 13.06
CA LEU A 159 -13.10 19.15 14.34
C LEU A 159 -14.08 18.66 15.42
N GLN A 160 -15.33 19.15 15.43
CA GLN A 160 -16.37 18.64 16.33
C GLN A 160 -16.65 17.16 16.11
N GLN A 161 -16.73 16.70 14.86
CA GLN A 161 -16.91 15.28 14.54
C GLN A 161 -15.71 14.45 15.00
N HIS A 162 -14.48 14.94 14.82
CA HIS A 162 -13.29 14.28 15.33
C HIS A 162 -13.25 14.17 16.86
N ILE A 163 -13.66 15.23 17.57
CA ILE A 163 -13.74 15.23 19.05
C ILE A 163 -14.78 14.21 19.53
N GLN A 164 -15.95 14.14 18.88
CA GLN A 164 -16.98 13.16 19.20
C GLN A 164 -16.48 11.72 19.01
N GLU A 165 -15.78 11.47 17.90
CA GLU A 165 -15.18 10.16 17.63
C GLU A 165 -14.04 9.83 18.61
N ASP A 166 -13.22 10.82 19.01
CA ASP A 166 -12.20 10.64 20.05
C ASP A 166 -12.81 10.25 21.40
N LEU A 167 -13.88 10.91 21.82
CA LEU A 167 -14.61 10.57 23.03
C LEU A 167 -15.20 9.16 22.95
N ALA A 168 -15.85 8.81 21.83
CA ALA A 168 -16.41 7.47 21.64
C ALA A 168 -15.34 6.38 21.71
N GLN A 169 -14.18 6.62 21.09
CA GLN A 169 -13.03 5.72 21.17
C GLN A 169 -12.51 5.60 22.61
N LEU A 170 -12.36 6.72 23.30
CA LEU A 170 -11.86 6.75 24.67
C LEU A 170 -12.80 6.03 25.65
N THR A 171 -14.11 6.23 25.54
CA THR A 171 -15.14 5.52 26.31
C THR A 171 -15.05 4.01 26.11
N ARG A 172 -14.87 3.55 24.85
CA ARG A 172 -14.72 2.12 24.52
C ARG A 172 -13.43 1.52 25.05
N ILE A 173 -12.30 2.22 24.96
CA ILE A 173 -11.00 1.73 25.44
C ILE A 173 -10.99 1.67 26.97
N LEU A 174 -11.49 2.71 27.66
CA LEU A 174 -11.51 2.73 29.12
C LEU A 174 -12.56 1.79 29.73
N GLY A 175 -13.60 1.43 28.97
CA GLY A 175 -14.74 0.67 29.50
C GLY A 175 -15.50 1.46 30.57
N LYS A 176 -15.60 2.78 30.39
CA LYS A 176 -16.18 3.75 31.33
C LYS A 176 -17.46 4.36 30.77
N SER A 177 -18.25 5.02 31.61
CA SER A 177 -19.38 5.81 31.12
C SER A 177 -18.90 7.05 30.34
N VAL A 178 -19.80 7.68 29.57
CA VAL A 178 -19.49 8.92 28.86
C VAL A 178 -19.10 10.01 29.86
N ASP A 179 -19.84 10.14 30.98
CA ASP A 179 -19.56 11.14 32.01
C ASP A 179 -18.22 10.88 32.72
N GLU A 180 -17.91 9.63 33.04
CA GLU A 180 -16.60 9.26 33.60
C GLU A 180 -15.45 9.55 32.63
N THR A 181 -15.68 9.37 31.33
CA THR A 181 -14.69 9.69 30.29
C THR A 181 -14.44 11.21 30.21
N ILE A 182 -15.50 12.01 30.25
CA ILE A 182 -15.43 13.47 30.27
C ILE A 182 -14.76 13.96 31.56
N ASN A 183 -15.13 13.38 32.70
CA ASN A 183 -14.52 13.65 34.00
C ASN A 183 -13.02 13.35 33.98
N MET A 184 -12.59 12.23 33.38
CA MET A 184 -11.18 11.92 33.22
C MET A 184 -10.45 12.98 32.37
N LEU A 185 -11.05 13.42 31.25
CA LEU A 185 -10.47 14.52 30.48
C LEU A 185 -10.35 15.80 31.32
N HIS A 186 -11.36 16.13 32.13
CA HIS A 186 -11.28 17.29 33.02
C HIS A 186 -10.21 17.15 34.11
N LEU A 187 -9.94 15.93 34.60
CA LEU A 187 -8.82 15.66 35.50
C LEU A 187 -7.47 15.90 34.79
N VAL A 188 -7.33 15.48 33.53
CA VAL A 188 -6.15 15.75 32.70
C VAL A 188 -5.99 17.25 32.41
N LEU A 189 -7.07 17.96 32.08
CA LEU A 189 -7.04 19.41 31.91
C LEU A 189 -6.65 20.12 33.22
N SER A 190 -7.16 19.66 34.36
CA SER A 190 -6.80 20.21 35.67
C SER A 190 -5.35 19.94 36.04
N SER A 191 -4.78 18.79 35.65
CA SER A 191 -3.37 18.48 35.93
C SER A 191 -2.42 19.36 35.11
N LEU A 192 -2.81 19.80 33.92
CA LEU A 192 -2.06 20.76 33.10
C LEU A 192 -1.91 22.16 33.73
N LEU A 193 -2.76 22.50 34.72
CA LEU A 193 -2.68 23.76 35.48
C LEU A 193 -1.75 23.67 36.71
N LYS A 194 -1.40 22.47 37.17
CA LYS A 194 -0.57 22.30 38.38
C LYS A 194 0.87 22.77 38.12
N ASP A 195 1.45 23.47 39.09
CA ASP A 195 2.74 24.17 38.94
C ASP A 195 3.92 23.26 38.57
N ALA A 196 4.82 23.81 37.74
CA ALA A 196 6.06 23.19 37.29
C ALA A 196 7.10 22.94 38.41
N HIS A 197 6.85 23.42 39.64
CA HIS A 197 7.80 23.39 40.75
C HIS A 197 7.93 22.04 41.48
N GLN A 198 7.14 21.01 41.12
CA GLN A 198 7.29 19.66 41.69
C GLN A 198 8.28 18.75 40.95
N HIS A 199 8.88 19.21 39.84
CA HIS A 199 9.91 18.45 39.11
C HIS A 199 11.14 19.33 38.81
N PRO A 200 12.05 19.53 39.80
CA PRO A 200 13.27 20.28 39.58
C PRO A 200 14.21 19.49 38.65
N GLY A 201 14.49 20.03 37.46
CA GLY A 201 15.66 19.62 36.65
C GLY A 201 15.43 18.99 35.26
N GLN A 202 14.19 18.81 34.77
CA GLN A 202 13.96 18.08 33.49
C GLN A 202 13.59 18.90 32.25
N TRP A 203 13.42 20.22 32.33
CA TRP A 203 12.88 21.00 31.20
C TRP A 203 13.88 21.97 30.53
N PRO A 204 15.00 21.51 29.93
CA PRO A 204 15.90 22.39 29.19
C PRO A 204 15.40 22.71 27.76
N VAL A 205 14.16 22.36 27.39
CA VAL A 205 13.68 22.44 26.00
C VAL A 205 12.60 23.52 25.88
N GLN A 206 12.91 24.63 25.21
CA GLN A 206 11.88 25.50 24.65
C GLN A 206 11.14 24.72 23.55
N PHE A 207 9.87 24.39 23.79
CA PHE A 207 9.00 23.86 22.76
C PHE A 207 8.61 24.99 21.80
N ASP A 208 9.23 24.97 20.63
CA ASP A 208 8.90 25.80 19.47
C ASP A 208 7.54 25.34 18.83
N MET A 209 7.24 25.76 17.60
CA MET A 209 6.06 25.41 16.78
C MET A 209 5.95 23.91 16.37
N LEU A 210 6.56 22.98 17.12
CA LEU A 210 6.68 21.55 16.77
C LEU A 210 7.19 21.34 15.33
N SER A 211 8.20 22.11 14.94
CA SER A 211 8.68 22.20 13.56
C SER A 211 9.34 20.94 13.00
N THR A 212 9.73 19.99 13.84
CA THR A 212 10.36 18.73 13.42
C THR A 212 9.69 17.52 14.08
N LYS A 213 9.83 16.34 13.44
CA LYS A 213 9.36 15.04 13.97
C LYS A 213 9.84 14.80 15.39
N GLU A 214 11.12 15.05 15.63
CA GLU A 214 11.78 14.83 16.92
C GLU A 214 11.20 15.73 18.01
N LYS A 215 10.99 17.02 17.70
CA LYS A 215 10.34 17.96 18.63
C LYS A 215 8.90 17.53 18.95
N ARG A 216 8.13 17.08 17.95
CA ARG A 216 6.78 16.53 18.15
C ARG A 216 6.81 15.29 19.04
N ASN A 217 7.64 14.30 18.70
CA ASN A 217 7.74 13.04 19.45
C ASN A 217 8.17 13.30 20.90
N LYS A 218 9.15 14.19 21.12
CA LYS A 218 9.60 14.59 22.46
C LYS A 218 8.48 15.27 23.25
N TRP A 219 7.69 16.14 22.62
CA TRP A 219 6.51 16.74 23.26
C TRP A 219 5.46 15.68 23.62
N GLU A 220 5.15 14.75 22.71
CA GLU A 220 4.20 13.65 22.95
C GLU A 220 4.63 12.77 24.15
N GLU A 221 5.91 12.39 24.20
CA GLU A 221 6.51 11.58 25.28
C GLU A 221 6.41 12.27 26.64
N ILE A 222 6.69 13.57 26.67
CA ILE A 222 6.66 14.42 27.85
C ILE A 222 5.22 14.58 28.38
N VAL A 223 4.26 14.89 27.50
CA VAL A 223 2.83 15.01 27.89
C VAL A 223 2.31 13.67 28.38
N ALA A 224 2.67 12.59 27.71
CA ALA A 224 2.30 11.23 28.09
C ALA A 224 2.78 10.88 29.49
N SER A 225 4.09 10.94 29.73
CA SER A 225 4.74 10.47 30.95
C SER A 225 4.44 11.35 32.18
N THR A 226 4.38 12.67 32.01
CA THR A 226 4.29 13.59 33.15
C THR A 226 2.86 14.02 33.48
N ILE A 227 1.97 14.07 32.49
CA ILE A 227 0.61 14.58 32.67
C ILE A 227 -0.42 13.45 32.62
N ILE A 228 -0.42 12.66 31.55
CA ILE A 228 -1.52 11.72 31.27
C ILE A 228 -1.39 10.44 32.09
N VAL A 229 -0.25 9.75 32.01
CA VAL A 229 -0.04 8.45 32.71
C VAL A 229 -0.34 8.55 34.21
N PRO A 230 0.12 9.59 34.94
CA PRO A 230 -0.20 9.74 36.36
C PRO A 230 -1.69 9.96 36.63
N GLN A 231 -2.49 10.47 35.69
CA GLN A 231 -3.95 10.55 35.86
C GLN A 231 -4.65 9.21 35.61
N LEU A 232 -4.05 8.33 34.79
CA LEU A 232 -4.58 6.99 34.51
C LEU A 232 -4.28 6.00 35.64
N GLU A 233 -3.20 6.21 36.40
CA GLU A 233 -2.93 5.47 37.64
C GLU A 233 -4.03 5.72 38.67
N ASP A 234 -4.56 4.65 39.28
CA ASP A 234 -5.68 4.71 40.24
C ASP A 234 -6.91 5.51 39.75
N LEU A 235 -7.15 5.52 38.43
CA LEU A 235 -8.25 6.28 37.82
C LEU A 235 -9.61 5.98 38.48
N ASP A 236 -9.87 4.72 38.82
CA ASP A 236 -11.13 4.30 39.45
C ASP A 236 -11.35 4.98 40.81
N LYS A 237 -10.30 5.10 41.64
CA LYS A 237 -10.36 5.80 42.93
C LYS A 237 -10.56 7.31 42.75
N LYS A 238 -9.87 7.91 41.76
CA LYS A 238 -10.00 9.34 41.45
C LYS A 238 -11.40 9.69 40.96
N LEU A 239 -11.96 8.86 40.07
CA LEU A 239 -13.33 9.02 39.59
C LEU A 239 -14.36 8.86 40.71
N LEU A 240 -14.18 7.88 41.62
CA LEU A 240 -15.06 7.74 42.78
C LEU A 240 -15.04 8.99 43.68
N LYS A 241 -13.86 9.55 43.94
CA LYS A 241 -13.72 10.79 44.71
C LYS A 241 -14.40 11.98 44.01
N LEU A 242 -14.19 12.13 42.71
CA LEU A 242 -14.79 13.21 41.92
C LEU A 242 -16.30 13.08 41.86
N ASN A 243 -16.82 11.87 41.62
CA ASN A 243 -18.26 11.61 41.60
C ASN A 243 -18.91 11.93 42.95
N ARG A 244 -18.24 11.65 44.07
CA ARG A 244 -18.70 12.06 45.41
C ARG A 244 -18.78 13.58 45.54
N GLN A 245 -17.78 14.32 45.06
CA GLN A 245 -17.79 15.79 45.07
C GLN A 245 -18.93 16.37 44.21
N ILE A 246 -19.18 15.78 43.03
CA ILE A 246 -20.29 16.19 42.15
C ILE A 246 -21.64 15.89 42.81
N GLN A 247 -21.76 14.76 43.49
CA GLN A 247 -22.98 14.37 44.21
C GLN A 247 -23.28 15.29 45.39
N GLU A 248 -22.25 15.79 46.08
CA GLU A 248 -22.35 16.71 47.21
C GLU A 248 -22.64 18.17 46.79
N ASP A 249 -22.56 18.50 45.49
CA ASP A 249 -22.85 19.85 44.99
C ASP A 249 -24.32 20.22 45.21
N GLU A 250 -24.59 21.23 46.04
CA GLU A 250 -25.93 21.69 46.44
C GLU A 250 -26.86 22.00 45.25
N ARG A 251 -26.29 22.41 44.11
CA ARG A 251 -27.06 22.76 42.90
C ARG A 251 -27.65 21.53 42.21
N ILE A 252 -27.00 20.38 42.37
CA ILE A 252 -27.33 19.13 41.65
C ILE A 252 -27.81 18.05 42.63
N SER A 253 -27.40 18.10 43.90
CA SER A 253 -27.69 17.11 44.92
C SER A 253 -29.19 16.97 45.20
N SER A 254 -29.99 18.00 44.94
CA SER A 254 -31.46 17.96 45.06
C SER A 254 -32.14 17.23 43.88
N ASN A 255 -31.45 17.04 42.76
CA ASN A 255 -32.00 16.40 41.56
C ASN A 255 -32.22 14.90 41.81
N PRO A 256 -33.47 14.39 41.67
CA PRO A 256 -33.77 12.98 41.91
C PRO A 256 -32.98 12.05 40.99
N VAL A 257 -32.69 12.44 39.75
CA VAL A 257 -31.92 11.60 38.81
C VAL A 257 -30.49 11.35 39.32
N VAL A 258 -29.84 12.38 39.85
CA VAL A 258 -28.47 12.27 40.38
C VAL A 258 -28.44 11.39 41.64
N LYS A 259 -29.46 11.49 42.49
CA LYS A 259 -29.62 10.60 43.65
C LYS A 259 -29.84 9.12 43.26
N ILE A 260 -30.50 8.83 42.13
CA ILE A 260 -30.68 7.45 41.64
C ILE A 260 -29.38 6.92 41.03
N VAL A 261 -28.71 7.73 40.21
CA VAL A 261 -27.55 7.30 39.42
C VAL A 261 -26.29 7.16 40.27
N TYR A 262 -26.04 8.09 41.19
CA TYR A 262 -24.82 8.15 42.00
C TYR A 262 -25.05 7.85 43.49
N GLY A 263 -26.31 7.82 43.95
CA GLY A 263 -26.68 7.57 45.35
C GLY A 263 -27.51 6.31 45.54
N ASP A 264 -28.08 6.16 46.74
CA ASP A 264 -29.01 5.06 47.02
C ASP A 264 -30.47 5.53 46.87
N PRO A 265 -31.25 5.01 45.91
CA PRO A 265 -32.64 5.40 45.69
C PRO A 265 -33.56 5.13 46.88
N VAL A 266 -33.21 4.17 47.77
CA VAL A 266 -34.01 3.85 48.98
C VAL A 266 -34.07 5.02 49.96
N THR A 267 -33.08 5.92 49.92
CA THR A 267 -33.01 7.09 50.83
C THR A 267 -34.13 8.11 50.61
N PHE A 268 -34.78 8.12 49.44
CA PHE A 268 -35.84 9.09 49.14
C PHE A 268 -37.06 8.50 48.43
N LEU A 269 -36.98 7.29 47.86
CA LEU A 269 -38.13 6.57 47.31
C LEU A 269 -38.69 5.59 48.36
N SER A 270 -39.65 6.07 49.14
CA SER A 270 -40.27 5.31 50.24
C SER A 270 -41.04 4.06 49.81
N GLN A 271 -41.36 3.94 48.52
CA GLN A 271 -42.07 2.80 47.93
C GLN A 271 -41.16 1.58 47.66
N LEU A 272 -39.83 1.74 47.79
CA LEU A 272 -38.88 0.66 47.56
C LEU A 272 -38.75 -0.25 48.81
N PRO A 273 -38.53 -1.57 48.64
CA PRO A 273 -38.29 -2.48 49.75
C PRO A 273 -37.04 -2.08 50.54
N LYS A 274 -37.16 -1.88 51.86
CA LYS A 274 -36.08 -1.34 52.71
C LYS A 274 -35.12 -2.41 53.27
N ASP A 275 -35.56 -3.66 53.38
CA ASP A 275 -34.80 -4.76 54.02
C ASP A 275 -34.63 -5.99 53.11
N SER A 276 -34.58 -5.77 51.79
CA SER A 276 -34.38 -6.85 50.84
C SER A 276 -32.91 -7.02 50.46
N HIS A 277 -32.37 -8.23 50.64
CA HIS A 277 -31.03 -8.58 50.18
C HIS A 277 -30.85 -8.53 48.65
N ILE A 278 -31.95 -8.60 47.88
CA ILE A 278 -31.92 -8.62 46.39
C ILE A 278 -32.32 -7.29 45.75
N HIS A 279 -33.10 -6.44 46.45
CA HIS A 279 -33.52 -5.13 45.94
C HIS A 279 -32.59 -3.99 46.39
N HIS A 280 -31.38 -4.32 46.84
CA HIS A 280 -30.36 -3.34 47.20
C HIS A 280 -29.81 -2.62 45.95
N SER A 281 -29.53 -1.31 46.09
CA SER A 281 -29.03 -0.43 45.02
C SER A 281 -27.81 -1.02 44.27
N LYS A 282 -26.91 -1.68 44.98
CA LYS A 282 -25.74 -2.36 44.42
C LYS A 282 -26.07 -3.48 43.41
N MET A 283 -27.18 -4.20 43.58
CA MET A 283 -27.60 -5.27 42.66
C MET A 283 -28.08 -4.73 41.31
N TRP A 284 -28.66 -3.55 41.32
CA TRP A 284 -29.20 -2.87 40.13
C TRP A 284 -28.23 -1.84 39.54
N SER A 285 -26.97 -1.86 39.99
CA SER A 285 -25.94 -0.98 39.45
C SER A 285 -25.52 -1.40 38.04
N CYS A 286 -25.26 -0.42 37.18
CA CYS A 286 -24.79 -0.66 35.83
C CYS A 286 -23.34 -1.20 35.86
N ARG A 287 -23.09 -2.32 35.20
CA ARG A 287 -21.75 -2.90 35.07
C ARG A 287 -21.05 -2.40 33.82
N LYS A 288 -19.71 -2.38 33.87
CA LYS A 288 -18.86 -2.05 32.72
C LYS A 288 -19.06 -3.10 31.62
N ARG A 289 -19.27 -2.65 30.38
CA ARG A 289 -19.28 -3.56 29.22
C ARG A 289 -17.84 -3.88 28.84
N ILE A 290 -17.50 -5.17 28.82
CA ILE A 290 -16.17 -5.63 28.42
C ILE A 290 -16.03 -5.48 26.89
N SER A 291 -14.89 -4.96 26.45
CA SER A 291 -14.53 -4.81 25.04
C SER A 291 -13.10 -5.30 24.82
N VAL A 292 -12.75 -5.58 23.56
CA VAL A 292 -11.39 -6.01 23.17
C VAL A 292 -10.38 -4.89 23.44
N GLU A 293 -10.78 -3.65 23.19
CA GLU A 293 -9.98 -2.46 23.43
C GLU A 293 -9.72 -2.26 24.93
N ASN A 294 -10.72 -2.56 25.78
CA ASN A 294 -10.56 -2.54 27.23
C ASN A 294 -9.56 -3.58 27.72
N LEU A 295 -9.62 -4.81 27.20
CA LEU A 295 -8.61 -5.82 27.51
C LEU A 295 -7.20 -5.36 27.10
N GLY A 296 -7.07 -4.77 25.91
CA GLY A 296 -5.80 -4.18 25.45
C GLY A 296 -5.26 -3.10 26.39
N HIS A 297 -6.14 -2.27 26.94
CA HIS A 297 -5.78 -1.30 27.96
C HIS A 297 -5.37 -1.96 29.29
N VAL A 298 -6.07 -2.99 29.75
CA VAL A 298 -5.72 -3.73 30.98
C VAL A 298 -4.33 -4.37 30.87
N VAL A 299 -3.99 -4.99 29.74
CA VAL A 299 -2.67 -5.58 29.49
C VAL A 299 -1.57 -4.52 29.62
N GLN A 300 -1.81 -3.31 29.15
CA GLN A 300 -0.86 -2.19 29.26
C GLN A 300 -0.74 -1.67 30.68
N GLN A 301 -1.86 -1.48 31.38
CA GLN A 301 -1.86 -0.99 32.76
C GLN A 301 -1.13 -1.94 33.70
N LYS A 302 -1.29 -3.25 33.52
CA LYS A 302 -0.56 -4.26 34.30
C LYS A 302 0.90 -4.42 33.87
N ASN A 303 1.37 -3.65 32.88
CA ASN A 303 2.67 -3.82 32.24
C ASN A 303 2.97 -5.28 31.83
N ALA A 304 1.94 -6.01 31.42
CA ALA A 304 2.00 -7.46 31.20
C ALA A 304 2.51 -7.83 29.79
N LYS A 305 3.24 -6.93 29.13
CA LYS A 305 3.72 -7.14 27.75
C LYS A 305 4.67 -8.34 27.67
N ASP A 306 5.55 -8.49 28.66
CA ASP A 306 6.50 -9.59 28.72
C ASP A 306 5.85 -10.89 29.24
N THR A 307 4.80 -10.77 30.04
CA THR A 307 4.02 -11.91 30.56
C THR A 307 3.15 -12.55 29.48
N VAL A 308 2.46 -11.73 28.68
CA VAL A 308 1.53 -12.17 27.64
C VAL A 308 1.84 -11.54 26.27
N PRO A 309 3.02 -11.81 25.68
CA PRO A 309 3.49 -11.14 24.47
C PRO A 309 2.65 -11.44 23.23
N LEU A 310 2.10 -12.65 23.11
CA LEU A 310 1.25 -13.04 21.99
C LEU A 310 -0.12 -12.39 22.07
N LEU A 311 -0.72 -12.35 23.26
CA LEU A 311 -1.99 -11.64 23.49
C LEU A 311 -1.81 -10.14 23.25
N TRP A 312 -0.71 -9.57 23.73
CA TRP A 312 -0.36 -8.17 23.51
C TRP A 312 -0.31 -7.85 22.01
N LYS A 313 0.48 -8.60 21.23
CA LYS A 313 0.60 -8.42 19.78
C LYS A 313 -0.73 -8.65 19.06
N PHE A 314 -1.49 -9.68 19.48
CA PHE A 314 -2.84 -9.96 18.96
C PHE A 314 -3.74 -8.75 19.11
N LEU A 315 -3.84 -8.17 20.30
CA LEU A 315 -4.71 -7.01 20.57
C LEU A 315 -4.28 -5.75 19.80
N GLN A 316 -2.99 -5.59 19.52
CA GLN A 316 -2.50 -4.48 18.68
C GLN A 316 -2.95 -4.60 17.22
N LYS A 317 -2.93 -5.81 16.66
CA LYS A 317 -3.24 -6.07 15.24
C LYS A 317 -4.62 -6.67 15.01
N GLU A 318 -5.44 -6.83 16.05
CA GLU A 318 -6.74 -7.52 16.01
C GLU A 318 -7.65 -6.99 14.89
N THR A 319 -7.73 -5.67 14.73
CA THR A 319 -8.57 -5.03 13.71
C THR A 319 -8.16 -5.33 12.27
N GLU A 320 -6.88 -5.60 12.03
CA GLU A 320 -6.33 -6.02 10.74
C GLU A 320 -6.43 -7.55 10.59
N LEU A 321 -6.13 -8.28 11.66
CA LEU A 321 -6.13 -9.75 11.71
C LEU A 321 -7.50 -10.36 11.43
N ARG A 322 -8.58 -9.75 11.91
CA ARG A 322 -9.95 -10.17 11.58
C ARG A 322 -10.30 -10.11 10.09
N LEU A 323 -9.50 -9.41 9.28
CA LEU A 323 -9.69 -9.29 7.83
C LEU A 323 -9.04 -10.44 7.06
N VAL A 324 -8.12 -11.19 7.67
CA VAL A 324 -7.46 -12.36 7.06
C VAL A 324 -8.48 -13.38 6.57
N LYS A 325 -9.60 -13.57 7.29
CA LYS A 325 -10.69 -14.48 6.87
C LYS A 325 -11.28 -14.19 5.49
N PHE A 326 -11.09 -12.99 4.93
CA PHE A 326 -11.57 -12.63 3.60
C PHE A 326 -10.57 -12.95 2.48
N LEU A 327 -9.36 -13.41 2.82
CA LEU A 327 -8.33 -13.79 1.85
C LEU A 327 -8.80 -14.82 0.80
N PRO A 328 -9.59 -15.87 1.13
CA PRO A 328 -10.01 -16.86 0.13
C PRO A 328 -10.90 -16.25 -0.95
N GLU A 329 -11.81 -15.34 -0.57
CA GLU A 329 -12.68 -14.62 -1.50
C GLU A 329 -11.89 -13.66 -2.40
N ILE A 330 -10.88 -12.98 -1.85
CA ILE A 330 -9.98 -12.11 -2.60
C ILE A 330 -9.15 -12.93 -3.60
N LEU A 331 -8.57 -14.06 -3.18
CA LEU A 331 -7.80 -14.95 -4.06
C LEU A 331 -8.69 -15.62 -5.11
N ALA A 332 -9.94 -15.95 -4.77
CA ALA A 332 -10.91 -16.46 -5.74
C ALA A 332 -11.27 -15.41 -6.80
N LEU A 333 -11.52 -14.16 -6.39
CA LEU A 333 -11.72 -13.04 -7.31
C LEU A 333 -10.53 -12.88 -8.27
N GLN A 334 -9.32 -12.85 -7.72
CA GLN A 334 -8.09 -12.72 -8.51
C GLN A 334 -7.91 -13.88 -9.49
N ARG A 335 -8.16 -15.13 -9.08
CA ARG A 335 -8.11 -16.30 -9.97
C ARG A 335 -9.10 -16.20 -11.12
N ASP A 336 -10.34 -15.79 -10.83
CA ASP A 336 -11.37 -15.66 -11.87
C ASP A 336 -11.04 -14.53 -12.85
N LEU A 337 -10.50 -13.40 -12.36
CA LEU A 337 -10.01 -12.32 -13.20
C LEU A 337 -8.82 -12.74 -14.06
N VAL A 338 -7.85 -13.47 -13.48
CA VAL A 338 -6.70 -14.00 -14.23
C VAL A 338 -7.21 -14.94 -15.34
N ARG A 339 -8.08 -15.90 -15.02
CA ARG A 339 -8.67 -16.81 -16.03
C ARG A 339 -9.37 -16.06 -17.16
N ARG A 340 -10.06 -14.97 -16.84
CA ARG A 340 -10.80 -14.16 -17.81
C ARG A 340 -9.90 -13.31 -18.70
N PHE A 341 -8.83 -12.73 -18.15
CA PHE A 341 -8.00 -11.73 -18.84
C PHE A 341 -6.62 -12.23 -19.28
N GLN A 342 -6.21 -13.47 -18.98
CA GLN A 342 -4.87 -13.99 -19.31
C GLN A 342 -4.57 -13.95 -20.82
N ASN A 343 -5.59 -14.10 -21.66
CA ASN A 343 -5.46 -14.18 -23.12
C ASN A 343 -5.89 -12.91 -23.87
N THR A 344 -6.36 -11.87 -23.16
CA THR A 344 -6.72 -10.60 -23.80
C THR A 344 -5.48 -9.77 -24.10
N ALA A 345 -5.47 -9.12 -25.27
CA ALA A 345 -4.34 -8.32 -25.73
C ALA A 345 -4.22 -6.97 -24.99
N ASP A 346 -5.34 -6.43 -24.51
CA ASP A 346 -5.44 -5.20 -23.69
C ASP A 346 -6.63 -5.30 -22.72
N VAL A 347 -6.53 -4.63 -21.58
CA VAL A 347 -7.67 -4.46 -20.65
C VAL A 347 -8.60 -3.41 -21.21
N LYS A 348 -9.91 -3.65 -21.14
CA LYS A 348 -10.86 -2.56 -21.32
C LYS A 348 -10.65 -1.53 -20.22
N HIS A 349 -10.30 -0.29 -20.59
CA HIS A 349 -10.30 0.83 -19.66
C HIS A 349 -11.75 1.19 -19.32
N CYS A 350 -12.30 0.54 -18.30
CA CYS A 350 -13.65 0.78 -17.79
C CYS A 350 -13.67 0.82 -16.26
N SER A 351 -14.79 1.28 -15.69
CA SER A 351 -15.00 1.24 -14.24
C SER A 351 -15.38 -0.16 -13.78
N ILE A 352 -15.18 -0.43 -12.49
CA ILE A 352 -15.65 -1.68 -11.85
C ILE A 352 -17.16 -1.86 -12.06
N ARG A 353 -17.94 -0.77 -12.00
CA ARG A 353 -19.39 -0.80 -12.25
C ARG A 353 -19.72 -1.26 -13.66
N ASP A 354 -19.03 -0.74 -14.66
CA ASP A 354 -19.27 -1.11 -16.06
C ASP A 354 -18.94 -2.58 -16.30
N PHE A 355 -17.86 -3.07 -15.68
CA PHE A 355 -17.46 -4.47 -15.72
C PHE A 355 -18.51 -5.41 -15.10
N LEU A 356 -19.14 -5.00 -13.98
CA LEU A 356 -20.21 -5.78 -13.34
C LEU A 356 -21.51 -5.80 -14.16
N ASN A 357 -21.70 -4.83 -15.05
CA ASN A 357 -22.86 -4.74 -15.94
C ASN A 357 -22.70 -5.53 -17.25
N GLU A 358 -21.52 -6.10 -17.52
CA GLU A 358 -21.30 -6.96 -18.69
C GLU A 358 -22.20 -8.22 -18.65
N PRO A 359 -22.57 -8.79 -19.81
CA PRO A 359 -23.48 -9.92 -19.87
C PRO A 359 -22.87 -11.17 -19.22
N LEU A 360 -23.31 -11.46 -17.99
CA LEU A 360 -23.01 -12.64 -17.20
C LEU A 360 -24.34 -13.27 -16.72
N SER A 361 -24.33 -14.55 -16.36
CA SER A 361 -25.48 -15.15 -15.67
C SER A 361 -25.71 -14.46 -14.32
N ASP A 362 -26.96 -14.36 -13.88
CA ASP A 362 -27.31 -13.62 -12.65
C ASP A 362 -26.59 -14.16 -11.41
N VAL A 363 -26.46 -15.49 -11.30
CA VAL A 363 -25.71 -16.14 -10.21
C VAL A 363 -24.23 -15.76 -10.22
N MET A 364 -23.61 -15.69 -11.40
CA MET A 364 -22.19 -15.32 -11.52
C MET A 364 -21.98 -13.83 -11.22
N ARG A 365 -22.93 -12.99 -11.63
CA ARG A 365 -22.93 -11.55 -11.36
C ARG A 365 -23.00 -11.27 -9.86
N ASP A 366 -23.92 -11.91 -9.16
CA ASP A 366 -24.10 -11.75 -7.71
C ASP A 366 -22.85 -12.21 -6.94
N LEU A 367 -22.27 -13.35 -7.34
CA LEU A 367 -21.03 -13.86 -6.74
C LEU A 367 -19.86 -12.90 -6.96
N LEU A 368 -19.68 -12.42 -8.19
CA LEU A 368 -18.63 -11.47 -8.55
C LEU A 368 -18.79 -10.16 -7.79
N GLN A 369 -20.00 -9.62 -7.75
CA GLN A 369 -20.32 -8.39 -7.01
C GLN A 369 -20.04 -8.54 -5.52
N ARG A 370 -20.41 -9.69 -4.91
CA ARG A 370 -20.08 -9.98 -3.50
C ARG A 370 -18.58 -9.95 -3.26
N ARG A 371 -17.79 -10.61 -4.11
CA ARG A 371 -16.32 -10.65 -3.99
C ARG A 371 -15.66 -9.29 -4.19
N VAL A 372 -16.14 -8.51 -5.16
CA VAL A 372 -15.69 -7.13 -5.38
C VAL A 372 -15.99 -6.27 -4.17
N ASN A 373 -17.19 -6.38 -3.59
CA ASN A 373 -17.54 -5.64 -2.37
C ASN A 373 -16.65 -6.03 -1.18
N VAL A 374 -16.31 -7.31 -1.05
CA VAL A 374 -15.34 -7.78 -0.04
C VAL A 374 -13.98 -7.14 -0.29
N PHE A 375 -13.45 -7.19 -1.52
CA PHE A 375 -12.18 -6.56 -1.87
C PHE A 375 -12.15 -5.07 -1.52
N LEU A 376 -13.14 -4.29 -1.97
CA LEU A 376 -13.22 -2.86 -1.71
C LEU A 376 -13.31 -2.55 -0.20
N SER A 377 -14.12 -3.32 0.53
CA SER A 377 -14.26 -3.19 1.98
C SER A 377 -12.94 -3.47 2.72
N VAL A 378 -12.21 -4.52 2.33
CA VAL A 378 -10.94 -4.88 2.96
C VAL A 378 -9.85 -3.89 2.58
N TRP A 379 -9.76 -3.48 1.31
CA TRP A 379 -8.84 -2.44 0.85
C TRP A 379 -9.03 -1.13 1.62
N ASN A 380 -10.26 -0.60 1.67
CA ASN A 380 -10.52 0.68 2.34
C ASN A 380 -10.19 0.66 3.84
N LYS A 381 -10.22 -0.52 4.48
CA LYS A 381 -9.79 -0.69 5.87
C LYS A 381 -8.28 -0.80 6.04
N LEU A 382 -7.57 -1.34 5.03
CA LEU A 382 -6.13 -1.63 5.11
C LEU A 382 -5.24 -0.65 4.34
N ARG A 383 -5.78 0.25 3.50
CA ARG A 383 -5.00 1.15 2.63
C ARG A 383 -3.94 1.97 3.39
N SER A 384 -4.27 2.46 4.58
CA SER A 384 -3.34 3.22 5.43
C SER A 384 -2.21 2.33 5.97
N SER A 385 -2.54 1.10 6.37
CA SER A 385 -1.57 0.11 6.85
C SER A 385 -0.68 -0.40 5.72
N LEU A 386 -1.23 -0.54 4.50
CA LEU A 386 -0.48 -0.91 3.30
C LEU A 386 0.56 0.16 2.92
N ASP A 387 0.18 1.44 2.99
CA ASP A 387 1.09 2.55 2.69
C ASP A 387 2.29 2.60 3.65
N THR A 388 2.04 2.31 4.93
CA THR A 388 3.06 2.40 5.99
C THR A 388 3.87 1.11 6.16
N ASN A 389 3.17 0.00 6.32
CA ASN A 389 3.70 -1.29 6.78
C ASN A 389 3.73 -2.35 5.67
N GLY A 390 3.24 -2.05 4.47
CA GLY A 390 3.29 -2.96 3.33
C GLY A 390 4.71 -3.22 2.83
N GLU A 391 5.00 -4.49 2.54
CA GLU A 391 6.22 -4.94 1.86
C GLU A 391 6.30 -4.38 0.43
N ILE A 392 5.17 -4.41 -0.29
CA ILE A 392 5.05 -3.81 -1.62
C ILE A 392 4.84 -2.31 -1.47
N LYS A 393 5.83 -1.52 -1.89
CA LYS A 393 5.74 -0.06 -1.86
C LYS A 393 4.86 0.45 -3.01
N LEU A 394 3.70 0.97 -2.64
CA LEU A 394 2.74 1.54 -3.57
C LEU A 394 3.13 2.98 -3.96
N PRO A 395 2.93 3.39 -5.22
CA PRO A 395 3.14 4.78 -5.63
C PRO A 395 2.24 5.76 -4.86
N LYS A 396 2.73 7.00 -4.67
CA LYS A 396 1.97 8.08 -4.02
C LYS A 396 0.64 8.32 -4.75
N GLY A 397 -0.45 8.47 -4.01
CA GLY A 397 -1.80 8.67 -4.56
C GLY A 397 -2.69 7.43 -4.53
N TYR A 398 -2.11 6.22 -4.50
CA TYR A 398 -2.89 4.98 -4.60
C TYR A 398 -3.70 4.69 -3.33
N CYS A 399 -3.16 5.07 -2.17
CA CYS A 399 -3.78 4.87 -0.87
C CYS A 399 -4.55 6.10 -0.36
N ASP A 400 -4.65 7.18 -1.13
CA ASP A 400 -5.16 8.47 -0.65
C ASP A 400 -6.69 8.48 -0.51
N ALA A 401 -7.38 7.83 -1.46
CA ALA A 401 -8.84 7.81 -1.55
C ALA A 401 -9.41 6.38 -1.38
N ASP A 402 -10.69 6.32 -1.00
CA ASP A 402 -11.42 5.07 -0.94
C ASP A 402 -11.72 4.55 -2.35
N LEU A 403 -11.47 3.26 -2.57
CA LEU A 403 -11.91 2.59 -3.78
C LEU A 403 -13.41 2.35 -3.71
N THR A 404 -14.10 2.64 -4.81
CA THR A 404 -15.54 2.45 -4.97
C THR A 404 -15.83 1.70 -6.26
N LEU A 405 -17.10 1.37 -6.51
CA LEU A 405 -17.49 0.79 -7.79
C LEU A 405 -17.23 1.72 -9.00
N GLY A 406 -17.00 3.02 -8.77
CA GLY A 406 -16.60 3.97 -9.83
C GLY A 406 -15.10 3.97 -10.13
N SER A 407 -14.28 3.28 -9.34
CA SER A 407 -12.85 3.17 -9.57
C SER A 407 -12.54 2.34 -10.81
N GLU A 408 -11.33 2.50 -11.36
CA GLU A 408 -10.87 1.76 -12.54
C GLU A 408 -10.79 0.25 -12.26
N LEU A 409 -11.19 -0.58 -13.24
CA LEU A 409 -11.14 -2.04 -13.13
C LEU A 409 -9.72 -2.56 -12.81
N GLU A 410 -8.68 -1.85 -13.26
CA GLU A 410 -7.29 -2.26 -13.11
C GLU A 410 -6.88 -2.47 -11.65
N VAL A 411 -7.50 -1.78 -10.69
CA VAL A 411 -7.19 -1.95 -9.25
C VAL A 411 -7.51 -3.34 -8.71
N LEU A 412 -8.41 -4.09 -9.38
CA LEU A 412 -8.78 -5.45 -9.01
C LEU A 412 -7.86 -6.49 -9.66
N LEU A 413 -7.24 -6.16 -10.80
CA LEU A 413 -6.42 -7.07 -11.58
C LEU A 413 -5.07 -7.28 -10.89
N PRO A 414 -4.68 -8.51 -10.54
CA PRO A 414 -3.46 -8.75 -9.78
C PRO A 414 -2.22 -8.63 -10.68
N ARG A 415 -1.74 -7.41 -10.89
CA ARG A 415 -0.53 -7.13 -11.69
C ARG A 415 0.61 -6.70 -10.77
N ARG A 416 1.85 -6.96 -11.21
CA ARG A 416 3.06 -6.45 -10.55
C ARG A 416 3.46 -5.03 -10.97
N GLN A 417 2.59 -4.33 -11.68
CA GLN A 417 2.82 -2.98 -12.19
C GLN A 417 1.50 -2.21 -12.31
N GLY A 418 1.59 -0.88 -12.36
CA GLY A 418 0.43 0.01 -12.48
C GLY A 418 -0.56 -0.13 -11.33
N LEU A 419 -1.82 0.19 -11.59
CA LEU A 419 -2.90 0.14 -10.59
C LEU A 419 -3.18 -1.28 -10.07
N GLY A 420 -2.81 -2.31 -10.82
CA GLY A 420 -2.95 -3.71 -10.39
C GLY A 420 -2.09 -4.09 -9.18
N LEU A 421 -1.10 -3.25 -8.83
CA LEU A 421 -0.34 -3.38 -7.58
C LEU A 421 -1.24 -3.36 -6.35
N CYS A 422 -2.38 -2.65 -6.38
CA CYS A 422 -3.34 -2.63 -5.27
C CYS A 422 -3.82 -4.03 -4.90
N SER A 423 -4.20 -4.81 -5.93
CA SER A 423 -4.69 -6.18 -5.75
C SER A 423 -3.60 -7.11 -5.21
N THR A 424 -2.39 -7.04 -5.78
CA THR A 424 -1.26 -7.87 -5.34
C THR A 424 -0.78 -7.49 -3.93
N ALA A 425 -0.69 -6.20 -3.61
CA ALA A 425 -0.30 -5.71 -2.29
C ALA A 425 -1.28 -6.13 -1.20
N LEU A 426 -2.59 -6.06 -1.47
CA LEU A 426 -3.60 -6.48 -0.51
C LEU A 426 -3.48 -7.96 -0.14
N ALA A 427 -3.36 -8.83 -1.15
CA ALA A 427 -3.19 -10.27 -0.92
C ALA A 427 -1.88 -10.58 -0.17
N SER A 428 -0.77 -9.95 -0.58
CA SER A 428 0.54 -10.12 0.07
C SER A 428 0.51 -9.68 1.53
N TYR A 429 -0.15 -8.56 1.84
CA TYR A 429 -0.25 -8.04 3.20
C TYR A 429 -1.07 -8.94 4.12
N LEU A 430 -2.21 -9.46 3.65
CA LEU A 430 -3.02 -10.39 4.42
C LEU A 430 -2.28 -11.71 4.70
N ILE A 431 -1.52 -12.21 3.72
CA ILE A 431 -0.66 -13.39 3.89
C ILE A 431 0.46 -13.12 4.89
N SER A 432 1.15 -11.98 4.76
CA SER A 432 2.24 -11.60 5.68
C SER A 432 1.71 -11.44 7.11
N LEU A 433 0.56 -10.81 7.28
CA LEU A 433 -0.08 -10.64 8.58
C LEU A 433 -0.52 -11.97 9.20
N HIS A 434 -1.03 -12.91 8.42
CA HIS A 434 -1.31 -14.28 8.88
C HIS A 434 -0.02 -14.98 9.31
N ASN A 435 0.99 -15.01 8.44
CA ASN A 435 2.25 -15.71 8.67
C ASN A 435 3.03 -15.14 9.86
N GLU A 436 3.04 -13.82 10.08
CA GLU A 436 3.69 -13.19 11.25
C GLU A 436 3.14 -13.79 12.55
N PHE A 437 1.81 -13.92 12.67
CA PHE A 437 1.19 -14.48 13.86
C PHE A 437 1.46 -15.98 14.03
N ILE A 438 1.43 -16.75 12.94
CA ILE A 438 1.71 -18.18 13.00
C ILE A 438 3.17 -18.43 13.40
N HIS A 439 4.11 -17.69 12.82
CA HIS A 439 5.52 -17.81 13.19
C HIS A 439 5.77 -17.45 14.67
N LEU A 440 5.11 -16.41 15.19
CA LEU A 440 5.18 -16.06 16.60
C LEU A 440 4.63 -17.17 17.52
N VAL A 441 3.54 -17.83 17.12
CA VAL A 441 2.93 -18.93 17.87
C VAL A 441 3.80 -20.18 17.82
N ASN A 442 4.31 -20.57 16.65
CA ASN A 442 5.20 -21.72 16.49
C ASN A 442 6.47 -21.56 17.34
N LYS A 443 7.04 -20.36 17.35
CA LYS A 443 8.18 -20.01 18.22
C LYS A 443 7.85 -20.15 19.71
N HIS A 444 6.62 -19.82 20.12
CA HIS A 444 6.18 -19.92 21.52
C HIS A 444 5.91 -21.37 21.95
N VAL A 445 5.26 -22.16 21.09
CA VAL A 445 4.89 -23.57 21.35
C VAL A 445 6.08 -24.52 21.09
N LYS A 446 7.13 -24.05 20.40
CA LYS A 446 8.29 -24.83 19.93
C LYS A 446 7.91 -25.91 18.91
N GLU A 447 6.94 -25.59 18.05
CA GLU A 447 6.59 -26.39 16.88
C GLU A 447 7.43 -25.97 15.66
N ASP A 448 7.69 -26.92 14.75
CA ASP A 448 8.51 -26.72 13.56
C ASP A 448 7.68 -26.10 12.41
N ASP A 449 8.23 -25.12 11.69
CA ASP A 449 7.56 -24.34 10.62
C ASP A 449 7.28 -25.14 9.31
N ARG A 450 7.08 -26.46 9.40
CA ARG A 450 7.01 -27.35 8.22
C ARG A 450 5.65 -27.41 7.54
N TYR A 451 4.57 -26.94 8.18
CA TYR A 451 3.24 -26.96 7.58
C TYR A 451 3.05 -25.75 6.65
N LEU A 452 3.34 -25.97 5.36
CA LEU A 452 3.28 -24.96 4.30
C LEU A 452 2.16 -25.29 3.31
N ILE A 453 1.43 -24.27 2.86
CA ILE A 453 0.42 -24.40 1.80
C ILE A 453 0.59 -23.31 0.74
N SER A 454 0.13 -23.58 -0.48
CA SER A 454 0.09 -22.60 -1.55
C SER A 454 -1.16 -21.69 -1.46
N PRO A 455 -1.12 -20.43 -1.95
CA PRO A 455 -2.29 -19.56 -2.05
C PRO A 455 -3.46 -20.19 -2.83
N SER A 456 -3.17 -21.14 -3.73
CA SER A 456 -4.17 -21.85 -4.52
C SER A 456 -5.05 -22.80 -3.69
N GLU A 457 -4.50 -23.32 -2.59
CA GLU A 457 -5.13 -24.29 -1.68
C GLU A 457 -5.76 -23.65 -0.44
N VAL A 458 -5.63 -22.33 -0.28
CA VAL A 458 -6.16 -21.60 0.86
C VAL A 458 -7.69 -21.75 0.94
N ALA A 459 -8.15 -22.13 2.13
CA ALA A 459 -9.55 -22.31 2.51
C ALA A 459 -9.76 -21.74 3.92
N ASP A 460 -11.01 -21.55 4.33
CA ASP A 460 -11.35 -20.89 5.60
C ASP A 460 -10.68 -21.56 6.82
N LEU A 461 -10.51 -22.89 6.79
CA LEU A 461 -9.88 -23.64 7.88
C LEU A 461 -8.39 -23.34 8.06
N HIS A 462 -7.70 -22.95 6.98
CA HIS A 462 -6.26 -22.63 6.98
C HIS A 462 -5.98 -21.24 7.58
N LEU A 463 -6.99 -20.40 7.72
CA LEU A 463 -6.81 -19.00 8.08
C LEU A 463 -7.13 -18.72 9.55
N ILE A 464 -6.51 -17.67 10.07
CA ILE A 464 -6.91 -17.06 11.33
C ILE A 464 -8.29 -16.42 11.11
N SER A 465 -9.31 -17.05 11.67
CA SER A 465 -10.71 -16.67 11.49
C SER A 465 -11.46 -16.74 12.81
N TYR A 466 -12.12 -15.64 13.17
CA TYR A 466 -12.94 -15.49 14.36
C TYR A 466 -13.93 -14.34 14.20
N GLU A 467 -14.95 -14.33 15.05
CA GLU A 467 -15.90 -13.25 15.22
C GLU A 467 -15.81 -12.65 16.62
N VAL A 468 -15.74 -11.32 16.70
CA VAL A 468 -15.53 -10.60 17.97
C VAL A 468 -16.64 -10.90 18.96
N GLU A 469 -17.90 -10.68 18.56
CA GLU A 469 -19.05 -10.80 19.46
C GLU A 469 -19.38 -12.26 19.81
N ARG A 470 -19.11 -13.21 18.90
CA ARG A 470 -19.48 -14.63 19.08
C ARG A 470 -18.37 -15.46 19.72
N ASP A 471 -17.11 -15.14 19.45
CA ASP A 471 -15.97 -15.97 19.86
C ASP A 471 -15.12 -15.25 20.91
N LEU A 472 -14.69 -14.01 20.63
CA LEU A 472 -13.70 -13.32 21.46
C LEU A 472 -14.31 -12.75 22.75
N ILE A 473 -15.47 -12.09 22.68
CA ILE A 473 -16.14 -11.52 23.87
C ILE A 473 -16.51 -12.59 24.90
N PRO A 474 -17.14 -13.72 24.52
CA PRO A 474 -17.42 -14.81 25.46
C PRO A 474 -16.15 -15.42 26.07
N LEU A 475 -15.08 -15.55 25.28
CA LEU A 475 -13.78 -16.01 25.77
C LEU A 475 -13.24 -15.07 26.86
N ILE A 476 -13.24 -13.76 26.61
CA ILE A 476 -12.76 -12.77 27.58
C ILE A 476 -13.63 -12.79 28.85
N LEU A 477 -14.95 -12.84 28.70
CA LEU A 477 -15.90 -12.90 29.82
C LEU A 477 -15.69 -14.15 30.69
N SER A 478 -15.41 -15.30 30.08
CA SER A 478 -15.19 -16.55 30.83
C SER A 478 -13.93 -16.56 31.70
N ASN A 479 -12.98 -15.66 31.40
CA ASN A 479 -11.72 -15.50 32.14
C ASN A 479 -11.70 -14.20 32.99
N CYS A 480 -12.86 -13.59 33.16
CA CYS A 480 -13.05 -12.44 34.02
C CYS A 480 -13.51 -12.92 35.40
N GLN A 481 -12.62 -12.81 36.38
CA GLN A 481 -12.87 -13.23 37.75
C GLN A 481 -13.37 -12.06 38.59
N TYR A 482 -14.29 -12.34 39.52
CA TYR A 482 -14.79 -11.37 40.48
C TYR A 482 -14.36 -11.81 41.86
N SER A 483 -13.52 -11.01 42.53
CA SER A 483 -13.16 -11.23 43.93
C SER A 483 -13.95 -10.27 44.82
N MET A 484 -14.34 -10.75 46.00
CA MET A 484 -14.91 -9.91 47.06
C MET A 484 -13.91 -9.83 48.20
N GLU A 485 -13.38 -8.64 48.46
CA GLU A 485 -12.58 -8.40 49.67
C GLU A 485 -13.49 -8.20 50.90
N LYS A 486 -12.98 -8.53 52.09
CA LYS A 486 -13.65 -8.26 53.38
C LYS A 486 -13.77 -6.74 53.54
N GLY A 487 -14.88 -6.17 53.08
CA GLY A 487 -15.08 -4.73 52.93
C GLY A 487 -16.13 -4.36 51.88
N GLY A 488 -16.56 -5.32 51.03
CA GLY A 488 -17.72 -5.16 50.15
C GLY A 488 -17.41 -4.64 48.74
N GLU A 489 -16.13 -4.47 48.38
CA GLU A 489 -15.74 -4.13 47.01
C GLU A 489 -15.60 -5.41 46.17
N THR A 490 -16.28 -5.42 45.02
CA THR A 490 -16.14 -6.45 43.99
C THR A 490 -15.09 -5.99 43.00
N LEU A 491 -13.89 -6.57 43.05
CA LEU A 491 -12.82 -6.29 42.11
C LEU A 491 -12.95 -7.23 40.92
N GLN A 492 -12.93 -6.64 39.72
CA GLN A 492 -12.92 -7.36 38.45
C GLN A 492 -11.46 -7.57 38.06
N ASP A 493 -11.05 -8.82 37.89
CA ASP A 493 -9.70 -9.16 37.45
C ASP A 493 -9.70 -10.05 36.20
N PHE A 494 -8.71 -9.85 35.34
CA PHE A 494 -8.54 -10.63 34.12
C PHE A 494 -7.35 -11.58 34.25
N ASP A 495 -7.61 -12.88 34.08
CA ASP A 495 -6.58 -13.91 33.96
C ASP A 495 -5.97 -13.85 32.55
N LEU A 496 -4.98 -12.96 32.38
CA LEU A 496 -4.38 -12.66 31.08
C LEU A 496 -3.66 -13.87 30.48
N GLU A 497 -3.02 -14.71 31.31
CA GLU A 497 -2.31 -15.90 30.86
C GLU A 497 -3.29 -16.93 30.28
N ARG A 498 -4.40 -17.17 30.98
CA ARG A 498 -5.44 -18.08 30.49
C ARG A 498 -6.12 -17.57 29.23
N ILE A 499 -6.35 -16.25 29.12
CA ILE A 499 -6.86 -15.63 27.89
C ILE A 499 -5.88 -15.86 26.74
N GLN A 500 -4.58 -15.61 26.94
CA GLN A 500 -3.56 -15.86 25.93
C GLN A 500 -3.59 -17.31 25.45
N GLN A 501 -3.61 -18.27 26.38
CA GLN A 501 -3.65 -19.70 26.03
C GLN A 501 -4.90 -20.07 25.24
N GLN A 502 -6.07 -19.53 25.61
CA GLN A 502 -7.31 -19.79 24.87
C GLN A 502 -7.33 -19.15 23.48
N VAL A 503 -6.76 -17.95 23.31
CA VAL A 503 -6.63 -17.31 22.00
C VAL A 503 -5.70 -18.12 21.09
N ILE A 504 -4.56 -18.58 21.61
CA ILE A 504 -3.60 -19.41 20.86
C ILE A 504 -4.28 -20.71 20.43
N SER A 505 -4.77 -21.49 21.39
CA SER A 505 -5.34 -22.83 21.14
C SER A 505 -6.56 -22.82 20.23
N LYS A 506 -7.43 -21.80 20.30
CA LYS A 506 -8.66 -21.76 19.49
C LYS A 506 -8.49 -21.16 18.11
N PHE A 507 -7.65 -20.12 17.96
CA PHE A 507 -7.63 -19.31 16.74
C PHE A 507 -6.32 -19.36 15.97
N LEU A 508 -5.19 -19.61 16.63
CA LEU A 508 -3.86 -19.43 16.04
C LEU A 508 -3.09 -20.74 15.84
N GLN A 509 -3.21 -21.69 16.77
CA GLN A 509 -2.46 -22.94 16.72
C GLN A 509 -2.97 -23.86 15.59
N GLY A 510 -2.05 -24.61 14.97
CA GLY A 510 -2.36 -25.58 13.92
C GLY A 510 -2.66 -24.99 12.54
N LYS A 511 -2.45 -23.69 12.34
CA LYS A 511 -2.61 -23.02 11.05
C LYS A 511 -1.32 -23.11 10.22
N PRO A 512 -1.41 -23.32 8.90
CA PRO A 512 -0.22 -23.36 8.05
C PRO A 512 0.38 -21.99 7.80
N LEU A 513 1.64 -21.98 7.41
CA LEU A 513 2.27 -20.86 6.73
C LEU A 513 1.89 -20.87 5.25
N ILE A 514 1.54 -19.71 4.71
CA ILE A 514 1.12 -19.57 3.31
C ILE A 514 2.30 -19.04 2.49
N THR A 515 2.66 -19.74 1.42
CA THR A 515 3.76 -19.31 0.55
C THR A 515 3.36 -18.09 -0.29
N LEU A 516 4.31 -17.21 -0.61
CA LEU A 516 4.08 -16.12 -1.57
C LEU A 516 4.13 -16.60 -3.03
N THR A 517 4.70 -17.79 -3.26
CA THR A 517 4.69 -18.48 -4.56
C THR A 517 3.30 -19.02 -4.84
N GLY A 518 2.73 -18.65 -5.99
CA GLY A 518 1.38 -19.06 -6.40
C GLY A 518 0.28 -18.03 -6.15
N ILE A 519 0.60 -16.82 -5.67
CA ILE A 519 -0.37 -15.71 -5.67
C ILE A 519 -0.82 -15.47 -7.12
N PRO A 520 -2.13 -15.47 -7.42
CA PRO A 520 -2.63 -15.26 -8.77
C PRO A 520 -2.06 -13.95 -9.32
N THR A 521 -1.38 -14.01 -10.46
CA THR A 521 -0.77 -12.83 -11.09
C THR A 521 -1.15 -12.83 -12.57
N LEU A 522 -1.68 -11.71 -13.04
CA LEU A 522 -2.02 -11.48 -14.43
C LEU A 522 -0.81 -10.91 -15.16
N VAL A 523 -0.33 -11.67 -16.15
CA VAL A 523 0.73 -11.25 -17.07
C VAL A 523 0.14 -11.32 -18.47
N TYR A 524 -0.04 -10.16 -19.11
CA TYR A 524 -0.50 -10.14 -20.50
C TYR A 524 0.52 -10.81 -21.41
N ARG A 525 0.06 -11.34 -22.55
CA ARG A 525 0.95 -11.89 -23.58
C ARG A 525 2.08 -10.92 -23.94
N ARG A 526 1.73 -9.64 -24.03
CA ARG A 526 2.63 -8.51 -24.32
C ARG A 526 3.71 -8.25 -23.26
N ASP A 527 3.46 -8.64 -22.01
CA ASP A 527 4.34 -8.42 -20.85
C ASP A 527 5.13 -9.69 -20.47
N ARG A 528 5.07 -10.76 -21.29
CA ARG A 528 5.84 -11.98 -21.03
C ARG A 528 7.34 -11.70 -21.14
N ASN A 529 8.13 -12.19 -20.19
CA ASN A 529 9.57 -12.13 -20.27
C ASN A 529 10.09 -13.17 -21.27
N TYR A 530 10.09 -12.81 -22.55
CA TYR A 530 10.57 -13.67 -23.63
C TYR A 530 12.04 -14.06 -23.44
N GLU A 531 12.87 -13.28 -22.74
CA GLU A 531 14.25 -13.69 -22.46
C GLU A 531 14.33 -14.93 -21.58
N GLN A 532 13.55 -14.96 -20.50
CA GLN A 532 13.47 -16.12 -19.63
C GLN A 532 12.88 -17.31 -20.39
N LEU A 533 11.81 -17.06 -21.16
CA LEU A 533 11.18 -18.09 -22.00
C LEU A 533 12.18 -18.70 -23.00
N PHE A 534 12.98 -17.87 -23.68
CA PHE A 534 13.99 -18.33 -24.63
C PHE A 534 15.09 -19.11 -23.95
N ASN A 535 15.52 -18.71 -22.75
CA ASN A 535 16.49 -19.47 -21.98
C ASN A 535 15.90 -20.83 -21.54
N ASP A 536 14.65 -20.87 -21.08
CA ASP A 536 13.98 -22.12 -20.70
C ASP A 536 13.84 -23.08 -21.88
N VAL A 537 13.53 -22.56 -23.09
CA VAL A 537 13.51 -23.34 -24.32
C VAL A 537 14.91 -23.82 -24.70
N ARG A 538 15.93 -22.94 -24.73
CA ARG A 538 17.32 -23.32 -25.07
C ARG A 538 17.91 -24.35 -24.11
N ASN A 539 17.49 -24.33 -22.84
CA ASN A 539 17.91 -25.31 -21.83
C ASN A 539 17.30 -26.71 -22.07
N LYS A 540 16.20 -26.81 -22.84
CA LYS A 540 15.46 -28.05 -23.07
C LYS A 540 15.53 -28.57 -24.51
N LEU A 541 15.71 -27.67 -25.48
CA LEU A 541 15.80 -27.97 -26.90
C LEU A 541 16.94 -27.18 -27.55
N ASP A 542 17.67 -27.84 -28.43
CA ASP A 542 18.60 -27.17 -29.34
C ASP A 542 17.84 -26.25 -30.29
N GLN A 543 18.31 -25.00 -30.39
CA GLN A 543 17.71 -23.99 -31.27
C GLN A 543 18.72 -23.57 -32.36
N SER A 544 18.26 -23.46 -33.59
CA SER A 544 19.06 -23.11 -34.76
C SER A 544 18.38 -22.03 -35.62
N ALA A 545 19.18 -21.35 -36.44
CA ALA A 545 18.67 -20.35 -37.37
C ALA A 545 17.68 -20.95 -38.39
N LEU A 546 16.77 -20.12 -38.89
CA LEU A 546 15.84 -20.50 -39.95
C LEU A 546 16.57 -20.61 -41.30
N PRO A 547 16.34 -21.68 -42.08
CA PRO A 547 16.84 -21.75 -43.45
C PRO A 547 16.27 -20.62 -44.32
N SER A 548 17.09 -20.02 -45.19
CA SER A 548 16.65 -18.94 -46.09
C SER A 548 15.48 -19.35 -46.99
N SER A 549 15.41 -20.63 -47.37
CA SER A 549 14.29 -21.20 -48.13
C SER A 549 12.97 -21.22 -47.35
N ALA A 550 13.00 -21.38 -46.02
CA ALA A 550 11.83 -21.29 -45.16
C ALA A 550 11.44 -19.83 -44.93
N MET A 551 12.41 -18.94 -44.68
CA MET A 551 12.16 -17.50 -44.52
C MET A 551 11.46 -16.89 -45.74
N ASN A 552 11.87 -17.27 -46.96
CA ASN A 552 11.26 -16.79 -48.21
C ASN A 552 9.83 -17.30 -48.39
N VAL A 553 9.55 -18.56 -48.03
CA VAL A 553 8.18 -19.12 -48.07
C VAL A 553 7.29 -18.41 -47.08
N ILE A 554 7.72 -18.27 -45.82
CA ILE A 554 6.95 -17.55 -44.78
C ILE A 554 6.70 -16.10 -45.21
N SER A 555 7.72 -15.44 -45.75
CA SER A 555 7.62 -14.06 -46.23
C SER A 555 6.74 -13.91 -47.47
N GLY A 556 6.60 -14.97 -48.28
CA GLY A 556 5.76 -14.99 -49.47
C GLY A 556 4.29 -15.26 -49.14
N GLU A 557 4.03 -16.24 -48.27
CA GLU A 557 2.70 -16.69 -47.88
C GLU A 557 2.00 -15.72 -46.90
N LEU A 558 2.73 -15.13 -45.94
CA LEU A 558 2.16 -14.28 -44.89
C LEU A 558 2.24 -12.78 -45.24
N GLN A 559 1.44 -12.33 -46.20
CA GLN A 559 1.40 -10.91 -46.61
C GLN A 559 0.44 -10.04 -45.78
N SER A 560 -0.62 -10.63 -45.21
CA SER A 560 -1.63 -9.91 -44.43
C SER A 560 -1.16 -9.67 -42.99
N TYR A 561 -1.53 -8.52 -42.41
CA TYR A 561 -1.32 -8.26 -40.99
C TYR A 561 -1.99 -9.31 -40.10
N SER A 562 -3.20 -9.77 -40.47
CA SER A 562 -3.93 -10.79 -39.70
C SER A 562 -3.17 -12.12 -39.69
N ASP A 563 -2.73 -12.59 -40.86
CA ASP A 563 -2.04 -13.88 -40.99
C ASP A 563 -0.70 -13.87 -40.23
N VAL A 564 0.04 -12.76 -40.25
CA VAL A 564 1.28 -12.60 -39.45
C VAL A 564 0.99 -12.59 -37.95
N CYS A 565 -0.11 -11.95 -37.52
CA CYS A 565 -0.53 -11.95 -36.13
C CYS A 565 -0.96 -13.35 -35.63
N ASP A 566 -1.69 -14.09 -36.46
CA ASP A 566 -2.12 -15.46 -36.16
C ASP A 566 -0.89 -16.37 -36.08
N ALA A 567 0.00 -16.30 -37.07
CA ALA A 567 1.27 -17.03 -37.10
C ALA A 567 2.11 -16.75 -35.85
N LEU A 568 2.32 -15.48 -35.51
CA LEU A 568 3.08 -15.10 -34.31
C LEU A 568 2.41 -15.64 -33.04
N SER A 569 1.09 -15.58 -32.95
CA SER A 569 0.35 -16.09 -31.78
C SER A 569 0.55 -17.60 -31.60
N ILE A 570 0.57 -18.37 -32.68
CA ILE A 570 0.80 -19.82 -32.64
C ILE A 570 2.25 -20.13 -32.25
N THR A 571 3.21 -19.36 -32.78
CA THR A 571 4.62 -19.46 -32.38
C THR A 571 4.82 -19.14 -30.89
N GLU A 572 4.16 -18.11 -30.36
CA GLU A 572 4.21 -17.77 -28.93
C GLU A 572 3.58 -18.83 -28.03
N ILE A 573 2.49 -19.47 -28.49
CA ILE A 573 1.86 -20.59 -27.79
C ILE A 573 2.81 -21.78 -27.76
N THR A 574 3.37 -22.16 -28.91
CA THR A 574 4.32 -23.28 -29.00
C THR A 574 5.56 -23.05 -28.16
N LEU A 575 6.18 -21.86 -28.18
CA LEU A 575 7.28 -21.50 -27.28
C LEU A 575 6.90 -21.66 -25.80
N GLY A 576 5.68 -21.25 -25.42
CA GLY A 576 5.15 -21.42 -24.06
C GLY A 576 5.10 -22.88 -23.61
N PHE A 577 4.66 -23.79 -24.47
CA PHE A 577 4.62 -25.22 -24.16
C PHE A 577 6.01 -25.86 -24.16
N LEU A 578 6.87 -25.51 -25.12
CA LEU A 578 8.24 -26.02 -25.19
C LEU A 578 9.07 -25.62 -23.98
N ALA A 579 8.91 -24.39 -23.49
CA ALA A 579 9.56 -23.92 -22.27
C ALA A 579 9.18 -24.76 -21.04
N MET A 580 7.97 -25.34 -21.02
CA MET A 580 7.48 -26.15 -19.91
C MET A 580 7.85 -27.63 -20.06
N ALA A 581 7.60 -28.22 -21.23
CA ALA A 581 7.68 -29.67 -21.42
C ALA A 581 8.96 -30.16 -22.11
N GLY A 582 9.62 -29.31 -22.91
CA GLY A 582 10.60 -29.81 -23.89
C GLY A 582 9.94 -30.60 -25.03
N GLU A 583 10.69 -30.95 -26.08
CA GLU A 583 10.30 -31.95 -27.10
C GLU A 583 11.50 -32.30 -28.01
N ASN A 584 11.32 -33.20 -28.99
CA ASN A 584 12.32 -33.47 -30.01
C ASN A 584 12.50 -32.28 -30.98
N ALA A 585 13.70 -31.70 -31.02
CA ALA A 585 14.08 -30.57 -31.86
C ALA A 585 13.86 -30.79 -33.38
N GLU A 586 13.95 -32.03 -33.85
CA GLU A 586 13.76 -32.43 -35.25
C GLU A 586 12.29 -32.75 -35.61
N MET A 587 11.35 -32.55 -34.68
CA MET A 587 9.93 -32.65 -34.99
C MET A 587 9.47 -31.47 -35.84
N LEU A 588 8.62 -31.73 -36.84
CA LEU A 588 8.00 -30.67 -37.63
C LEU A 588 7.08 -29.83 -36.75
N LEU A 589 7.15 -28.51 -36.92
CA LEU A 589 6.32 -27.57 -36.16
C LEU A 589 4.82 -27.82 -36.39
N THR A 590 4.43 -28.14 -37.64
CA THR A 590 3.05 -28.48 -37.98
C THR A 590 2.57 -29.75 -37.29
N ASP A 591 3.41 -30.79 -37.24
CA ASP A 591 3.10 -32.04 -36.55
C ASP A 591 2.90 -31.81 -35.04
N TYR A 592 3.70 -30.94 -34.44
CA TYR A 592 3.58 -30.61 -33.02
C TYR A 592 2.27 -29.86 -32.74
N ILE A 593 1.91 -28.88 -33.58
CA ILE A 593 0.67 -28.11 -33.46
C ILE A 593 -0.56 -29.02 -33.63
N GLU A 594 -0.56 -29.89 -34.64
CA GLU A 594 -1.71 -30.75 -34.96
C GLU A 594 -1.84 -31.94 -34.01
N LYS A 595 -0.75 -32.65 -33.72
CA LYS A 595 -0.78 -33.95 -33.03
C LYS A 595 -0.57 -33.83 -31.52
N VAL A 596 0.25 -32.88 -31.07
CA VAL A 596 0.58 -32.71 -29.63
C VAL A 596 -0.31 -31.65 -29.00
N LEU A 597 -0.35 -30.45 -29.57
CA LEU A 597 -1.18 -29.37 -29.05
C LEU A 597 -2.66 -29.50 -29.42
N GLN A 598 -2.98 -30.37 -30.40
CA GLN A 598 -4.35 -30.61 -30.89
C GLN A 598 -5.05 -29.33 -31.35
N MET A 599 -4.29 -28.42 -31.99
CA MET A 599 -4.77 -27.12 -32.45
C MET A 599 -5.08 -27.07 -33.96
N GLY A 600 -4.99 -28.20 -34.68
CA GLY A 600 -5.15 -28.26 -36.14
C GLY A 600 -6.43 -27.59 -36.65
N ASP A 601 -7.58 -27.93 -36.06
CA ASP A 601 -8.89 -27.43 -36.50
C ASP A 601 -9.13 -25.93 -36.20
N GLN A 602 -8.36 -25.36 -35.26
CA GLN A 602 -8.47 -23.96 -34.84
C GLN A 602 -7.42 -23.06 -35.52
N THR A 603 -6.52 -23.65 -36.29
CA THR A 603 -5.39 -22.94 -36.89
C THR A 603 -5.68 -22.58 -38.34
N ASN A 604 -5.39 -21.34 -38.73
CA ASN A 604 -5.53 -20.88 -40.11
C ASN A 604 -4.70 -21.78 -41.05
N PRO A 605 -5.31 -22.45 -42.06
CA PRO A 605 -4.60 -23.33 -42.98
C PRO A 605 -3.45 -22.65 -43.74
N HIS A 606 -3.57 -21.35 -44.01
CA HIS A 606 -2.49 -20.57 -44.64
C HIS A 606 -1.27 -20.44 -43.73
N VAL A 607 -1.47 -20.33 -42.42
CA VAL A 607 -0.38 -20.29 -41.45
C VAL A 607 0.30 -21.66 -41.32
N LEU A 608 -0.48 -22.74 -41.28
CA LEU A 608 0.07 -24.11 -41.28
C LEU A 608 0.89 -24.38 -42.55
N GLN A 609 0.41 -23.91 -43.71
CA GLN A 609 1.12 -23.98 -44.97
C GLN A 609 2.49 -23.28 -44.89
N ALA A 610 2.55 -22.07 -44.32
CA ALA A 610 3.79 -21.33 -44.13
C ALA A 610 4.79 -22.04 -43.20
N PHE A 611 4.30 -22.80 -42.21
CA PHE A 611 5.13 -23.52 -41.24
C PHE A 611 5.59 -24.91 -41.68
N ARG A 612 5.18 -25.43 -42.84
CA ARG A 612 5.51 -26.80 -43.31
C ARG A 612 7.00 -27.12 -43.40
N ARG A 613 7.85 -26.10 -43.50
CA ARG A 613 9.33 -26.25 -43.57
C ARG A 613 10.03 -25.90 -42.25
N CYS A 614 9.27 -25.67 -41.18
CA CYS A 614 9.78 -25.32 -39.88
C CYS A 614 9.80 -26.55 -38.95
N TYR A 615 10.86 -26.64 -38.15
CA TYR A 615 11.05 -27.64 -37.11
C TYR A 615 11.03 -26.96 -35.75
N LEU A 616 10.90 -27.73 -34.67
CA LEU A 616 10.88 -27.17 -33.31
C LEU A 616 12.21 -26.46 -32.94
N LYS A 617 13.34 -26.86 -33.53
CA LYS A 617 14.61 -26.13 -33.41
C LYS A 617 14.60 -24.72 -33.99
N HIS A 618 13.63 -24.37 -34.84
CA HIS A 618 13.54 -23.06 -35.49
C HIS A 618 12.64 -22.07 -34.74
N ASN A 619 12.07 -22.44 -33.58
CA ASN A 619 10.93 -21.73 -33.01
C ASN A 619 11.28 -20.31 -32.51
N ILE A 620 12.45 -20.12 -31.90
CA ILE A 620 12.92 -18.78 -31.49
C ILE A 620 13.19 -17.89 -32.71
N ALA A 621 13.89 -18.41 -33.72
CA ALA A 621 14.16 -17.68 -34.97
C ALA A 621 12.85 -17.32 -35.70
N LEU A 622 11.85 -18.19 -35.64
CA LEU A 622 10.53 -17.96 -36.20
C LEU A 622 9.78 -16.83 -35.48
N TRP A 623 9.88 -16.78 -34.16
CA TRP A 623 9.33 -15.68 -33.39
C TRP A 623 10.00 -14.35 -33.76
N GLN A 624 11.32 -14.32 -33.90
CA GLN A 624 12.09 -13.11 -34.27
C GLN A 624 11.68 -12.61 -35.66
N LEU A 625 11.55 -13.51 -36.64
CA LEU A 625 11.08 -13.19 -37.98
C LEU A 625 9.65 -12.62 -37.95
N LEU A 626 8.71 -13.33 -37.33
CA LEU A 626 7.28 -12.96 -37.33
C LEU A 626 7.01 -11.68 -36.54
N SER A 627 7.71 -11.44 -35.43
CA SER A 627 7.58 -10.22 -34.63
C SER A 627 8.10 -8.99 -35.38
N THR A 628 9.23 -9.14 -36.09
CA THR A 628 9.78 -8.13 -36.99
C THR A 628 8.80 -7.83 -38.12
N ARG A 629 8.26 -8.86 -38.78
CA ARG A 629 7.27 -8.72 -39.87
C ARG A 629 5.98 -8.04 -39.42
N LYS A 630 5.47 -8.39 -38.25
CA LYS A 630 4.30 -7.72 -37.65
C LYS A 630 4.53 -6.22 -37.53
N SER A 631 5.73 -5.83 -37.11
CA SER A 631 6.12 -4.43 -36.92
C SER A 631 6.31 -3.71 -38.25
N GLU A 632 6.88 -4.38 -39.26
CA GLU A 632 6.98 -3.85 -40.63
C GLU A 632 5.59 -3.60 -41.23
N GLN A 633 4.64 -4.52 -41.03
CA GLN A 633 3.26 -4.38 -41.50
C GLN A 633 2.51 -3.25 -40.79
N LEU A 634 2.72 -3.05 -39.49
CA LEU A 634 2.18 -1.89 -38.78
C LEU A 634 2.69 -0.57 -39.36
N LEU A 635 3.99 -0.50 -39.66
CA LEU A 635 4.60 0.67 -40.28
C LEU A 635 4.00 0.95 -41.67
N ARG A 636 3.74 -0.09 -42.47
CA ARG A 636 3.02 0.02 -43.76
C ARG A 636 1.61 0.58 -43.60
N LEU A 637 0.91 0.19 -42.53
CA LEU A 637 -0.42 0.69 -42.17
C LEU A 637 -0.38 2.09 -41.51
N LYS A 638 0.79 2.76 -41.49
CA LYS A 638 1.02 4.06 -40.84
C LYS A 638 0.69 4.05 -39.34
N ARG A 639 0.84 2.90 -38.68
CA ARG A 639 0.72 2.73 -37.22
C ARG A 639 2.10 2.59 -36.61
N ASP A 640 2.30 3.15 -35.42
CA ASP A 640 3.57 3.00 -34.70
C ASP A 640 3.72 1.55 -34.17
N PRO A 641 4.75 0.79 -34.56
CA PRO A 641 4.97 -0.56 -34.04
C PRO A 641 5.47 -0.58 -32.59
N PHE A 642 5.96 0.55 -32.07
CA PHE A 642 6.63 0.63 -30.78
C PHE A 642 5.86 1.45 -29.73
N VAL A 643 4.52 1.51 -29.80
CA VAL A 643 3.67 2.32 -28.88
C VAL A 643 4.07 2.11 -27.42
N ASP A 644 4.29 0.86 -27.02
CA ASP A 644 4.55 0.45 -25.63
C ASP A 644 5.97 0.79 -25.11
N ILE A 645 6.85 1.33 -25.96
CA ILE A 645 8.23 1.69 -25.58
C ILE A 645 8.25 3.10 -25.00
N SER A 646 9.08 3.30 -23.98
CA SER A 646 9.26 4.61 -23.35
C SER A 646 9.68 5.68 -24.37
N THR A 647 9.15 6.89 -24.22
CA THR A 647 9.39 8.01 -25.14
C THR A 647 10.87 8.42 -25.19
N VAL A 648 11.67 8.05 -24.18
CA VAL A 648 13.12 8.34 -24.16
C VAL A 648 13.90 7.60 -25.26
N TYR A 649 13.37 6.51 -25.82
CA TYR A 649 13.99 5.74 -26.93
C TYR A 649 13.36 6.04 -28.30
N LYS A 650 12.57 7.11 -28.39
CA LYS A 650 11.80 7.54 -29.57
C LYS A 650 12.25 8.89 -30.11
N ALA A 651 13.49 9.30 -29.87
CA ALA A 651 14.04 10.50 -30.49
C ALA A 651 14.22 10.29 -31.99
N GLU A 652 13.87 11.29 -32.78
CA GLU A 652 14.04 11.27 -34.24
C GLU A 652 15.52 11.42 -34.62
N LEU A 653 15.90 10.83 -35.76
CA LEU A 653 17.25 10.99 -36.31
C LEU A 653 17.44 12.39 -36.89
N SER A 654 18.62 12.98 -36.70
CA SER A 654 18.99 14.20 -37.38
C SER A 654 19.30 13.92 -38.86
N PRO A 655 19.23 14.91 -39.76
CA PRO A 655 19.59 14.72 -41.17
C PRO A 655 21.01 14.18 -41.37
N GLU A 656 21.93 14.54 -40.48
CA GLU A 656 23.33 14.10 -40.51
C GLU A 656 23.46 12.63 -40.10
N THR A 657 22.83 12.22 -38.99
CA THR A 657 22.87 10.82 -38.54
C THR A 657 22.08 9.89 -39.46
N ALA A 658 21.00 10.37 -40.08
CA ALA A 658 20.26 9.63 -41.10
C ALA A 658 21.11 9.35 -42.35
N LYS A 659 21.97 10.29 -42.76
CA LYS A 659 22.89 10.09 -43.90
C LYS A 659 23.96 9.04 -43.58
N LEU A 660 24.50 9.08 -42.36
CA LEU A 660 25.46 8.06 -41.89
C LEU A 660 24.80 6.68 -41.83
N LEU A 661 23.58 6.59 -41.30
CA LEU A 661 22.81 5.35 -41.27
C LEU A 661 22.59 4.79 -42.69
N ASN A 662 22.15 5.60 -43.65
CA ASN A 662 21.93 5.14 -45.02
C ASN A 662 23.22 4.60 -45.67
N THR A 663 24.38 5.18 -45.36
CA THR A 663 25.67 4.70 -45.87
C THR A 663 25.98 3.28 -45.37
N PHE A 664 25.65 3.00 -44.10
CA PHE A 664 25.72 1.66 -43.51
C PHE A 664 24.72 0.70 -44.15
N LEU A 665 23.44 1.09 -44.26
CA LEU A 665 22.36 0.22 -44.76
C LEU A 665 22.58 -0.29 -46.19
N VAL A 666 23.29 0.46 -47.03
CA VAL A 666 23.63 0.05 -48.41
C VAL A 666 24.58 -1.16 -48.43
N HIS A 667 25.49 -1.24 -47.46
CA HIS A 667 26.52 -2.27 -47.41
C HIS A 667 26.20 -3.37 -46.40
N SER A 668 25.09 -3.25 -45.66
CA SER A 668 24.82 -4.12 -44.53
C SER A 668 23.93 -5.33 -44.85
N ARG A 669 24.00 -6.35 -43.98
CA ARG A 669 23.03 -7.46 -43.95
C ARG A 669 21.70 -6.99 -43.36
N LEU A 670 20.95 -6.22 -44.16
CA LEU A 670 19.75 -5.48 -43.74
C LEU A 670 18.69 -6.33 -43.03
N GLU A 671 18.42 -7.55 -43.51
CA GLU A 671 17.41 -8.44 -42.93
C GLU A 671 17.81 -8.89 -41.52
N THR A 672 19.08 -9.28 -41.33
CA THR A 672 19.63 -9.69 -40.03
C THR A 672 19.70 -8.51 -39.08
N PHE A 673 20.18 -7.35 -39.55
CA PHE A 673 20.24 -6.13 -38.76
C PHE A 673 18.86 -5.70 -38.24
N LEU A 674 17.83 -5.72 -39.09
CA LEU A 674 16.47 -5.38 -38.69
C LEU A 674 15.91 -6.32 -37.63
N GLN A 675 16.15 -7.63 -37.77
CA GLN A 675 15.66 -8.64 -36.82
C GLN A 675 16.37 -8.54 -35.47
N GLU A 676 17.68 -8.34 -35.44
CA GLU A 676 18.44 -8.22 -34.19
C GLU A 676 18.14 -6.92 -33.46
N LEU A 677 18.07 -5.80 -34.19
CA LEU A 677 17.69 -4.52 -33.60
C LEU A 677 16.24 -4.56 -33.09
N HIS A 678 15.32 -5.18 -33.84
CA HIS A 678 13.92 -5.37 -33.40
C HIS A 678 13.84 -6.15 -32.09
N GLU A 679 14.55 -7.28 -32.03
CA GLU A 679 14.57 -8.14 -30.86
C GLU A 679 15.11 -7.40 -29.63
N MET A 680 16.24 -6.70 -29.76
CA MET A 680 16.80 -5.90 -28.66
C MET A 680 15.80 -4.84 -28.18
N ILE A 681 15.15 -4.13 -29.11
CA ILE A 681 14.15 -3.11 -28.79
C ILE A 681 12.99 -3.73 -27.99
N LEU A 682 12.48 -4.90 -28.39
CA LEU A 682 11.36 -5.55 -27.71
C LEU A 682 11.74 -6.20 -26.37
N LEU A 683 12.93 -6.80 -26.27
CA LEU A 683 13.33 -7.57 -25.08
C LEU A 683 13.95 -6.69 -23.98
N LYS A 684 14.78 -5.71 -24.37
CA LYS A 684 15.54 -4.86 -23.46
C LYS A 684 14.87 -3.53 -23.19
N LEU A 685 14.45 -2.80 -24.24
CA LEU A 685 13.98 -1.41 -24.10
C LEU A 685 12.51 -1.28 -23.71
N ARG A 686 11.75 -2.37 -23.77
CA ARG A 686 10.34 -2.42 -23.37
C ARG A 686 10.14 -2.51 -21.84
N ARG A 687 11.18 -2.89 -21.09
CA ARG A 687 11.08 -3.11 -19.63
C ARG A 687 10.86 -1.81 -18.87
N VAL A 688 10.09 -1.88 -17.77
CA VAL A 688 9.81 -0.72 -16.90
C VAL A 688 11.10 -0.11 -16.31
N GLN A 689 12.13 -0.94 -16.09
CA GLN A 689 13.46 -0.53 -15.58
C GLN A 689 14.50 -0.31 -16.70
N ALA A 690 14.10 -0.31 -17.97
CA ALA A 690 15.05 -0.25 -19.08
C ALA A 690 15.96 0.99 -19.03
N VAL A 691 15.47 2.13 -18.51
CA VAL A 691 16.24 3.39 -18.44
C VAL A 691 17.42 3.31 -17.46
N ASP A 692 17.30 2.48 -16.42
CA ASP A 692 18.35 2.30 -15.41
C ASP A 692 19.46 1.36 -15.91
N GLU A 693 19.09 0.32 -16.68
CA GLU A 693 20.03 -0.66 -17.26
C GLU A 693 20.61 -0.23 -18.61
N PHE A 694 19.81 0.45 -19.45
CA PHE A 694 20.15 0.90 -20.80
C PHE A 694 19.94 2.41 -20.92
N ARG A 695 20.99 3.18 -20.59
CA ARG A 695 20.91 4.64 -20.62
C ARG A 695 20.69 5.14 -22.06
N PRO A 696 19.67 5.99 -22.33
CA PRO A 696 19.38 6.48 -23.68
C PRO A 696 20.54 7.26 -24.34
N THR A 697 21.48 7.76 -23.55
CA THR A 697 22.66 8.52 -24.00
C THR A 697 23.80 7.64 -24.49
N TRP A 698 23.74 6.32 -24.30
CA TRP A 698 24.78 5.41 -24.80
C TRP A 698 24.67 5.24 -26.31
N SER A 699 25.79 4.88 -26.94
CA SER A 699 25.82 4.52 -28.35
C SER A 699 24.96 3.26 -28.58
N LEU A 700 24.16 3.27 -29.64
CA LEU A 700 23.38 2.11 -30.07
C LEU A 700 24.31 0.96 -30.46
N LYS A 701 25.47 1.28 -31.04
CA LYS A 701 26.52 0.32 -31.42
C LYS A 701 27.05 -0.42 -30.21
N GLU A 702 27.57 0.31 -29.23
CA GLU A 702 28.15 -0.23 -28.00
C GLU A 702 27.14 -1.04 -27.18
N SER A 703 25.85 -0.75 -27.33
CA SER A 703 24.77 -1.47 -26.66
C SER A 703 24.34 -2.75 -27.40
N LEU A 704 24.43 -2.76 -28.73
CA LEU A 704 24.00 -3.88 -29.57
C LEU A 704 25.09 -4.94 -29.74
N ILE A 705 26.38 -4.57 -29.76
CA ILE A 705 27.49 -5.50 -29.98
C ILE A 705 27.60 -6.57 -28.87
N PRO A 706 27.58 -6.23 -27.56
CA PRO A 706 27.60 -7.23 -26.50
C PRO A 706 26.41 -8.20 -26.57
N TYR A 707 25.27 -7.70 -27.06
CA TYR A 707 24.07 -8.51 -27.25
C TYR A 707 24.22 -9.50 -28.41
N LEU A 708 24.91 -9.11 -29.49
CA LEU A 708 25.20 -9.97 -30.64
C LEU A 708 26.32 -10.97 -30.37
N ASP A 709 27.35 -10.58 -29.63
CA ASP A 709 28.46 -11.45 -29.23
C ASP A 709 27.97 -12.62 -28.37
N ALA A 710 27.04 -12.35 -27.45
CA ALA A 710 26.39 -13.39 -26.64
C ALA A 710 25.63 -14.43 -27.49
N LYS A 711 25.25 -14.08 -28.73
CA LYS A 711 24.60 -14.96 -29.69
C LYS A 711 25.56 -15.56 -30.73
N GLY A 712 26.83 -15.14 -30.75
CA GLY A 712 27.80 -15.53 -31.79
C GLY A 712 27.42 -15.05 -33.19
N SER A 713 26.77 -13.89 -33.31
CA SER A 713 26.30 -13.36 -34.60
C SER A 713 27.45 -12.72 -35.41
N GLU A 714 27.59 -13.08 -36.68
CA GLU A 714 28.56 -12.48 -37.61
C GLU A 714 28.31 -10.97 -37.86
N LEU A 715 27.13 -10.46 -37.50
CA LEU A 715 26.78 -9.04 -37.61
C LEU A 715 27.59 -8.16 -36.64
N ALA A 716 28.11 -8.72 -35.55
CA ALA A 716 28.87 -7.96 -34.55
C ALA A 716 30.10 -7.27 -35.18
N THR A 717 30.88 -8.00 -35.97
CA THR A 717 32.07 -7.47 -36.66
C THR A 717 31.71 -6.38 -37.67
N GLU A 718 30.61 -6.56 -38.41
CA GLU A 718 30.13 -5.59 -39.40
C GLU A 718 29.66 -4.28 -38.74
N LEU A 719 29.00 -4.38 -37.59
CA LEU A 719 28.59 -3.23 -36.79
C LEU A 719 29.79 -2.50 -36.18
N GLU A 720 30.79 -3.24 -35.68
CA GLU A 720 32.01 -2.67 -35.09
C GLU A 720 32.76 -1.78 -36.10
N GLU A 721 32.86 -2.23 -37.36
CA GLU A 721 33.63 -1.56 -38.39
C GLU A 721 32.88 -0.41 -39.08
N MET A 722 31.57 -0.56 -39.31
CA MET A 722 30.83 0.29 -40.26
C MET A 722 29.66 1.07 -39.64
N PHE A 723 29.21 0.75 -38.42
CA PHE A 723 28.05 1.42 -37.83
C PHE A 723 28.43 2.75 -37.15
N PRO A 724 27.64 3.83 -37.33
CA PRO A 724 27.95 5.15 -36.78
C PRO A 724 27.85 5.19 -35.25
N ASP A 725 28.87 5.75 -34.58
CA ASP A 725 28.90 5.91 -33.13
C ASP A 725 27.96 7.02 -32.63
N GLU A 726 27.60 7.97 -33.50
CA GLU A 726 26.74 9.11 -33.20
C GLU A 726 25.27 8.73 -33.01
N ILE A 727 24.88 7.51 -33.43
CA ILE A 727 23.52 7.02 -33.26
C ILE A 727 23.37 6.45 -31.85
N LEU A 728 22.74 7.24 -30.98
CA LEU A 728 22.44 6.84 -29.60
C LEU A 728 21.26 5.89 -29.47
N LEU A 729 21.16 5.20 -28.32
CA LEU A 729 20.01 4.37 -27.92
C LEU A 729 18.70 5.15 -27.92
N SER A 730 18.73 6.47 -27.65
CA SER A 730 17.55 7.35 -27.76
C SER A 730 16.91 7.31 -29.15
N HIS A 731 17.68 6.97 -30.19
CA HIS A 731 17.23 6.88 -31.58
C HIS A 731 16.88 5.45 -32.02
N ALA A 732 16.93 4.45 -31.14
CA ALA A 732 16.80 3.03 -31.53
C ALA A 732 15.55 2.73 -32.37
N THR A 733 14.40 3.26 -31.98
CA THR A 733 13.14 3.04 -32.72
C THR A 733 13.13 3.78 -34.08
N ALA A 734 13.72 4.97 -34.16
CA ALA A 734 13.85 5.73 -35.41
C ALA A 734 14.82 5.06 -36.39
N THR A 735 15.96 4.56 -35.90
CA THR A 735 16.92 3.76 -36.66
C THR A 735 16.26 2.51 -37.25
N TRP A 736 15.47 1.79 -36.46
CA TRP A 736 14.75 0.61 -36.95
C TRP A 736 13.72 0.98 -38.02
N LYS A 737 12.93 2.04 -37.82
CA LYS A 737 11.94 2.53 -38.80
C LYS A 737 12.62 2.93 -40.12
N ALA A 738 13.73 3.66 -40.04
CA ALA A 738 14.50 4.06 -41.22
C ALA A 738 15.03 2.86 -42.01
N ALA A 739 15.61 1.87 -41.32
CA ALA A 739 16.08 0.64 -41.95
C ALA A 739 14.93 -0.18 -42.59
N ALA A 740 13.76 -0.22 -41.94
CA ALA A 740 12.59 -0.93 -42.46
C ALA A 740 12.00 -0.24 -43.71
N LEU A 741 12.04 1.10 -43.76
CA LEU A 741 11.66 1.88 -44.94
C LEU A 741 12.66 1.69 -46.08
N PHE A 742 13.97 1.76 -45.80
CA PHE A 742 15.02 1.52 -46.79
C PHE A 742 14.90 0.13 -47.43
N LYS A 743 14.65 -0.92 -46.62
CA LYS A 743 14.38 -2.27 -47.11
C LYS A 743 13.22 -2.35 -48.09
N ARG A 744 12.19 -1.53 -47.87
CA ARG A 744 11.03 -1.46 -48.75
C ARG A 744 11.40 -0.78 -50.07
N GLU A 745 12.08 0.36 -50.00
CA GLU A 745 12.52 1.11 -51.18
C GLU A 745 13.50 0.35 -52.07
N CYS A 746 14.26 -0.61 -51.52
CA CYS A 746 15.15 -1.49 -52.31
C CYS A 746 14.49 -2.78 -52.84
N ARG A 747 13.28 -3.14 -52.36
CA ARG A 747 12.54 -4.36 -52.78
C ARG A 747 11.36 -4.06 -53.72
N GLU A 748 10.83 -2.83 -53.67
CA GLU A 748 9.98 -2.25 -54.72
C GLU A 748 10.86 -1.71 -55.85
#